data_AF-N8RU68-F1
#
_entry.id   AF-N8RU68-F1
#
_cell.length_a   1.000
_cell.length_b   1.000
_cell.length_c   1.000
_cell.angle_alpha   90.00
_cell.angle_beta   90.00
_cell.angle_gamma   90.00
#
_symmetry.space_group_name_H-M   'P 1'
#
loop_
_entity.id
_entity.type
_entity.pdbx_description
1 polymer ?
#
loop_
_entity_poly.entity_id
_entity_poly.type
_entity_poly.pdbx_seq_one_letter_code
_entity_poly.pdbx_strand_id
1 'polypeptide(L)'
;ANQTDLDATNANVTANTNAIATKADKTALDTTNNNVTNIQTSLNTLGVSSTLGGIKYFRVKSDQPDASATGTDSIAIGPNSVAKADNSVAVNGANVEQTATNAMSLGNQSTIGNGATNAISFGNRAKINDSATSAIALGDQATVGTNASGAIAIGQQATSQGGKNAIAFGTSAVTNSSNSIAMGTGAQANPYNTISIGTGAGVNQVVTTTGTQSEQLNIGVNAGQNVNGQKNIAIGSNSGQNVVGQANIAIGNNAGNHLVNEFNSLGENVSIGNNANTYGSDQAMSFATAVGATTRAERSATAIGYHAQALGIGSVALGRDAVANSDSSIAIGKSATATYDNVALGTNSIAATNTQRFGYLTSMPSTNVVSVGSGNNTGIANRRIINVADGVDDQDAATVAQLKKTKDAVVTQLTDQFNTIANNGNTTSEIKYDSVPRGNGTASITLKNSTTIGNVAAGSLDTDAVNVAQLNQVVNTNKAHFFSIDNVSANIGKGNYNNDGATGLNSLAVGQDASANKERSIAFGNNVDSRQMGGIAIGTQYIYDPANNIDYKNTNAKTTTTKVNDNNGIDKYSMAIGAGANSQGSNSIAIGSLASTGYKDINNPNSVDRAIAVGYGAVSSNQSSTAIGDLAKTAGRQSISIGTNTETQGNNSGNIGYAGEFGANNHTVVNGTETYVLGNRNGKIKAQNTGVYGNDNVFSDTSPTGSTTTNLIVTGNRNQINQTADLDGQSVIGQRNITTDASNSQTYGNENKVYAPDSSIQGNNNTLTNKSVDGHIVGNFNSVDGQGGLALGTRNTTNAIQAITIGTFNTATATNAIAIGSNNTATATATNAIAIGSYNNATGNQSISIGTGNKVTGNNSGAIGDPTIITGSGTYTLGNNNGTVSGNEAGIFGNNNTLTGDSSRIIGNKNSVTGQNTFVMGNGVMATANNNVILGNDSSESSATTTYGVPTQVNNGTVNGITYGNFAGRAMGIVSVGATGTERQIINVAPGQISATSTDAINGSQLYLTQQALGNVANSTKNVLGGNATVGPNGNLTMTNIGGTGKNTVD
;
A
#
# COMPACT_ATOMS: atom_id res chain seq x y z
N ALA A 1 39.69 104.25 31.73
CA ALA A 1 40.19 103.57 30.52
C ALA A 1 40.28 102.07 30.85
N ASN A 2 41.42 101.41 30.63
CA ASN A 2 41.52 99.97 30.37
C ASN A 2 40.76 99.03 31.32
N GLN A 3 40.62 99.32 32.62
CA GLN A 3 39.85 98.46 33.53
C GLN A 3 38.35 98.41 33.13
N THR A 4 37.75 99.54 32.77
CA THR A 4 36.33 99.61 32.40
C THR A 4 36.05 98.82 31.11
N ASP A 5 36.99 98.87 30.17
CA ASP A 5 36.93 98.11 28.91
C ASP A 5 37.15 96.61 29.16
N LEU A 6 38.02 96.25 30.12
CA LEU A 6 38.25 94.88 30.56
C LEU A 6 37.03 94.29 31.27
N ASP A 7 36.40 95.06 32.17
CA ASP A 7 35.19 94.67 32.89
C ASP A 7 34.00 94.51 31.93
N ALA A 8 33.84 95.44 30.98
CA ALA A 8 32.84 95.33 29.92
C ALA A 8 33.11 94.14 28.98
N THR A 9 34.38 93.86 28.65
CA THR A 9 34.77 92.67 27.88
C THR A 9 34.46 91.39 28.66
N ASN A 10 34.77 91.34 29.95
CA ASN A 10 34.53 90.17 30.79
C ASN A 10 33.03 89.94 31.05
N ALA A 11 32.24 91.02 31.17
CA ALA A 11 30.78 90.97 31.19
C ALA A 11 30.23 90.45 29.85
N ASN A 12 30.73 90.92 28.71
CA ASN A 12 30.35 90.45 27.38
C ASN A 12 30.80 88.99 27.12
N VAL A 13 31.96 88.56 27.61
CA VAL A 13 32.42 87.17 27.55
C VAL A 13 31.54 86.28 28.43
N THR A 14 31.15 86.75 29.62
CA THR A 14 30.22 86.02 30.51
C THR A 14 28.82 85.94 29.90
N ALA A 15 28.31 87.04 29.35
CA ALA A 15 27.03 87.08 28.63
C ALA A 15 27.05 86.19 27.38
N ASN A 16 28.12 86.19 26.59
CA ASN A 16 28.27 85.31 25.43
C ASN A 16 28.44 83.84 25.86
N THR A 17 29.15 83.54 26.94
CA THR A 17 29.25 82.18 27.50
C THR A 17 27.88 81.68 27.94
N ASN A 18 27.12 82.50 28.66
CA ASN A 18 25.75 82.17 29.08
C ASN A 18 24.78 82.08 27.89
N ALA A 19 24.95 82.94 26.87
CA ALA A 19 24.17 82.89 25.64
C ALA A 19 24.51 81.67 24.77
N ILE A 20 25.76 81.20 24.77
CA ILE A 20 26.16 79.94 24.13
C ILE A 20 25.60 78.75 24.92
N ALA A 21 25.66 78.79 26.25
CA ALA A 21 25.05 77.76 27.11
C ALA A 21 23.51 77.67 27.02
N THR A 22 22.84 78.70 26.47
CA THR A 22 21.37 78.74 26.28
C THR A 22 20.92 78.73 24.82
N LYS A 23 21.78 79.07 23.84
CA LYS A 23 21.55 78.92 22.40
C LYS A 23 22.15 77.65 21.79
N ALA A 24 23.03 76.95 22.51
CA ALA A 24 23.20 75.54 22.28
C ALA A 24 21.86 74.87 22.62
N ASP A 25 21.00 74.71 21.61
CA ASP A 25 19.76 73.95 21.71
C ASP A 25 20.11 72.46 21.82
N LYS A 26 20.68 72.13 22.97
CA LYS A 26 21.06 70.79 23.37
C LYS A 26 19.83 69.90 23.46
N THR A 27 18.65 70.47 23.71
CA THR A 27 17.38 69.74 23.66
C THR A 27 17.10 69.27 22.23
N ALA A 28 17.11 70.15 21.22
CA ALA A 28 16.91 69.75 19.83
C ALA A 28 18.05 68.87 19.30
N LEU A 29 19.31 69.17 19.62
CA LEU A 29 20.46 68.37 19.15
C LEU A 29 20.50 66.99 19.82
N ASP A 30 20.25 66.88 21.13
CA ASP A 30 20.13 65.59 21.81
C ASP A 30 18.86 64.87 21.34
N THR A 31 17.76 65.55 21.03
CA THR A 31 16.58 64.92 20.39
C THR A 31 16.89 64.41 18.98
N THR A 32 17.65 65.14 18.16
CA THR A 32 18.10 64.66 16.84
C THR A 32 19.06 63.47 16.98
N ASN A 33 20.03 63.53 17.89
CA ASN A 33 20.94 62.42 18.16
C ASN A 33 20.21 61.20 18.74
N ASN A 34 19.25 61.38 19.63
CA ASN A 34 18.40 60.32 20.16
C ASN A 34 17.51 59.74 19.06
N ASN A 35 16.94 60.56 18.16
CA ASN A 35 16.18 60.07 17.01
C ASN A 35 17.06 59.28 16.04
N VAL A 36 18.27 59.75 15.70
CA VAL A 36 19.24 59.00 14.88
C VAL A 36 19.68 57.71 15.58
N THR A 37 19.91 57.73 16.89
CA THR A 37 20.26 56.54 17.69
C THR A 37 19.10 55.55 17.76
N ASN A 38 17.86 56.03 17.91
CA ASN A 38 16.65 55.21 17.91
C ASN A 38 16.37 54.63 16.52
N ILE A 39 16.61 55.39 15.45
CA ILE A 39 16.51 54.92 14.06
C ILE A 39 17.58 53.86 13.79
N GLN A 40 18.84 54.10 14.15
CA GLN A 40 19.92 53.13 14.03
C GLN A 40 19.65 51.87 14.86
N THR A 41 19.15 52.01 16.09
CA THR A 41 18.76 50.89 16.96
C THR A 41 17.60 50.11 16.33
N SER A 42 16.64 50.79 15.71
CA SER A 42 15.52 50.17 15.00
C SER A 42 15.99 49.42 13.75
N LEU A 43 16.85 50.02 12.91
CA LEU A 43 17.48 49.38 11.76
C LEU A 43 18.34 48.16 12.15
N ASN A 44 19.09 48.26 13.24
CA ASN A 44 19.87 47.16 13.81
C ASN A 44 18.95 46.03 14.34
N THR A 45 17.81 46.38 14.94
CA THR A 45 16.81 45.42 15.45
C THR A 45 16.03 44.73 14.32
N LEU A 46 15.78 45.46 13.23
CA LEU A 46 15.14 44.97 11.99
C LEU A 46 16.12 44.24 11.06
N GLY A 47 17.43 44.27 11.35
CA GLY A 47 18.45 43.57 10.57
C GLY A 47 18.64 44.11 9.15
N VAL A 48 18.41 45.39 8.90
CA VAL A 48 18.46 46.00 7.55
C VAL A 48 19.83 46.63 7.26
N SER A 49 20.89 45.81 7.35
CA SER A 49 22.26 46.18 6.97
C SER A 49 22.63 45.54 5.63
N SER A 50 23.48 46.19 4.83
CA SER A 50 23.91 45.78 3.48
C SER A 50 24.72 44.46 3.41
N THR A 51 24.79 43.74 4.52
CA THR A 51 25.65 42.56 4.76
C THR A 51 24.99 41.50 5.66
N LEU A 52 23.85 41.80 6.26
CA LEU A 52 23.09 40.90 7.13
C LEU A 52 21.66 40.82 6.62
N GLY A 53 21.39 39.93 5.67
CA GLY A 53 20.05 39.79 5.09
C GLY A 53 19.06 39.16 6.07
N GLY A 54 18.42 39.99 6.90
CA GLY A 54 17.19 39.65 7.63
C GLY A 54 17.33 39.26 9.11
N ILE A 55 16.18 38.93 9.70
CA ILE A 55 15.97 38.81 11.15
C ILE A 55 16.20 37.38 11.69
N LYS A 56 16.13 37.23 13.02
CA LYS A 56 16.54 36.03 13.79
C LYS A 56 15.99 34.69 13.28
N TYR A 57 14.80 34.68 12.67
CA TYR A 57 14.15 33.48 12.10
C TYR A 57 13.93 33.55 10.58
N PHE A 58 14.46 34.59 9.92
CA PHE A 58 14.23 34.84 8.50
C PHE A 58 15.49 35.44 7.87
N ARG A 59 16.46 34.56 7.54
CA ARG A 59 17.75 34.93 6.96
C ARG A 59 17.79 34.60 5.46
N VAL A 60 18.18 35.58 4.65
CA VAL A 60 18.36 35.47 3.20
C VAL A 60 19.79 35.88 2.87
N LYS A 61 20.53 35.03 2.15
CA LYS A 61 21.88 35.33 1.64
C LYS A 61 21.90 35.14 0.13
N SER A 62 21.99 36.22 -0.63
CA SER A 62 22.10 36.17 -2.09
C SER A 62 22.76 37.44 -2.63
N ASP A 63 23.26 37.33 -3.86
CA ASP A 63 23.77 38.38 -4.75
C ASP A 63 22.80 38.67 -5.92
N GLN A 64 21.70 37.92 -5.99
CA GLN A 64 20.68 37.99 -7.03
C GLN A 64 19.63 39.07 -6.74
N PRO A 65 18.82 39.48 -7.76
CA PRO A 65 17.69 40.38 -7.59
C PRO A 65 16.72 40.03 -6.45
N ASP A 66 16.20 41.09 -5.81
CA ASP A 66 15.23 41.03 -4.71
C ASP A 66 13.92 40.30 -5.08
N ALA A 67 13.22 39.84 -4.04
CA ALA A 67 11.90 39.25 -4.17
C ALA A 67 10.85 40.30 -4.56
N SER A 68 9.99 39.99 -5.54
CA SER A 68 8.98 40.89 -6.08
C SER A 68 7.57 40.38 -5.81
N ALA A 69 6.99 40.81 -4.68
CA ALA A 69 5.57 40.67 -4.37
C ALA A 69 4.83 41.90 -4.94
N THR A 70 4.04 41.69 -5.99
CA THR A 70 3.31 42.77 -6.70
C THR A 70 1.81 42.53 -6.84
N GLY A 71 1.32 41.32 -6.54
CA GLY A 71 -0.10 41.07 -6.31
C GLY A 71 -0.57 41.51 -4.92
N THR A 72 -1.87 41.78 -4.77
CA THR A 72 -2.50 42.10 -3.49
C THR A 72 -2.35 40.91 -2.53
N ASP A 73 -1.98 41.17 -1.27
CA ASP A 73 -1.79 40.15 -0.23
C ASP A 73 -0.85 38.98 -0.66
N SER A 74 0.08 39.23 -1.60
CA SER A 74 1.03 38.24 -2.11
C SER A 74 2.32 38.15 -1.29
N ILE A 75 2.99 36.99 -1.37
CA ILE A 75 4.18 36.65 -0.59
C ILE A 75 5.29 36.18 -1.53
N ALA A 76 6.38 36.95 -1.64
CA ALA A 76 7.59 36.56 -2.36
C ALA A 76 8.78 36.41 -1.39
N ILE A 77 9.45 35.25 -1.40
CA ILE A 77 10.49 34.88 -0.43
C ILE A 77 11.75 34.39 -1.13
N GLY A 78 12.88 35.05 -0.88
CA GLY A 78 14.19 34.69 -1.42
C GLY A 78 14.47 35.25 -2.82
N PRO A 79 15.72 35.08 -3.30
CA PRO A 79 16.22 35.71 -4.53
C PRO A 79 15.45 35.28 -5.77
N ASN A 80 15.24 36.21 -6.71
CA ASN A 80 14.47 36.01 -7.95
C ASN A 80 13.04 35.46 -7.74
N SER A 81 12.49 35.46 -6.53
CA SER A 81 11.10 35.03 -6.29
C SER A 81 10.13 36.14 -6.69
N VAL A 82 9.13 35.80 -7.51
CA VAL A 82 8.22 36.76 -8.12
C VAL A 82 6.77 36.28 -7.94
N ALA A 83 5.94 37.10 -7.30
CA ALA A 83 4.53 36.83 -7.02
C ALA A 83 3.67 38.00 -7.55
N LYS A 84 3.16 37.87 -8.78
CA LYS A 84 2.44 38.96 -9.48
C LYS A 84 0.92 38.92 -9.28
N ALA A 85 0.36 37.81 -8.79
CA ALA A 85 -1.08 37.62 -8.65
C ALA A 85 -1.56 37.78 -7.20
N ASP A 86 -2.82 38.17 -7.04
CA ASP A 86 -3.42 38.33 -5.72
C ASP A 86 -3.45 37.01 -4.93
N ASN A 87 -3.18 37.09 -3.62
CA ASN A 87 -3.04 35.96 -2.69
C ASN A 87 -1.97 34.92 -3.09
N SER A 88 -1.05 35.23 -4.00
CA SER A 88 -0.07 34.25 -4.49
C SER A 88 1.19 34.14 -3.61
N VAL A 89 1.84 32.97 -3.64
CA VAL A 89 3.05 32.67 -2.85
C VAL A 89 4.16 32.16 -3.77
N ALA A 90 5.34 32.79 -3.73
CA ALA A 90 6.53 32.41 -4.51
C ALA A 90 7.76 32.28 -3.60
N VAL A 91 8.45 31.13 -3.60
CA VAL A 91 9.57 30.84 -2.69
C VAL A 91 10.79 30.26 -3.42
N ASN A 92 11.99 30.75 -3.09
CA ASN A 92 13.29 30.26 -3.54
C ASN A 92 13.51 30.32 -5.07
N GLY A 93 13.28 31.49 -5.69
CA GLY A 93 13.46 31.69 -7.13
C GLY A 93 12.31 31.12 -7.97
N ALA A 94 11.11 31.18 -7.43
CA ALA A 94 9.86 30.77 -8.09
C ALA A 94 9.14 31.97 -8.73
N ASN A 95 8.33 31.74 -9.77
CA ASN A 95 7.57 32.79 -10.46
C ASN A 95 6.07 32.44 -10.53
N VAL A 96 5.20 33.35 -10.11
CA VAL A 96 3.74 33.24 -10.27
C VAL A 96 3.25 34.44 -11.08
N GLU A 97 2.70 34.14 -12.27
CA GLU A 97 2.27 35.15 -13.24
C GLU A 97 0.96 35.88 -12.85
N GLN A 98 0.78 37.07 -13.40
CA GLN A 98 -0.14 38.12 -12.90
C GLN A 98 -1.60 37.68 -12.64
N THR A 99 -2.09 36.69 -13.36
CA THR A 99 -3.49 36.23 -13.29
C THR A 99 -3.68 34.88 -12.59
N ALA A 100 -2.65 34.33 -11.97
CA ALA A 100 -2.69 33.08 -11.20
C ALA A 100 -3.06 33.30 -9.72
N THR A 101 -4.27 33.80 -9.46
CA THR A 101 -4.72 34.13 -8.10
C THR A 101 -4.78 32.91 -7.18
N ASN A 102 -4.45 33.11 -5.89
CA ASN A 102 -4.36 32.07 -4.86
C ASN A 102 -3.35 30.95 -5.16
N ALA A 103 -2.42 31.12 -6.11
CA ALA A 103 -1.49 30.07 -6.52
C ALA A 103 -0.16 30.08 -5.73
N MET A 104 0.48 28.92 -5.61
CA MET A 104 1.61 28.69 -4.71
C MET A 104 2.76 27.94 -5.42
N SER A 105 3.91 28.60 -5.62
CA SER A 105 5.10 28.04 -6.27
C SER A 105 6.32 28.03 -5.35
N LEU A 106 6.88 26.85 -5.07
CA LEU A 106 8.03 26.65 -4.19
C LEU A 106 9.17 25.93 -4.92
N GLY A 107 10.31 26.59 -5.09
CA GLY A 107 11.54 25.97 -5.60
C GLY A 107 12.15 26.71 -6.79
N ASN A 108 13.44 26.47 -7.01
CA ASN A 108 14.24 27.19 -7.98
C ASN A 108 13.72 27.00 -9.40
N GLN A 109 13.44 28.10 -10.10
CA GLN A 109 12.87 28.14 -11.45
C GLN A 109 11.48 27.47 -11.56
N SER A 110 10.79 27.20 -10.45
CA SER A 110 9.38 26.78 -10.50
C SER A 110 8.50 27.92 -11.01
N THR A 111 7.47 27.61 -11.80
CA THR A 111 6.66 28.64 -12.48
C THR A 111 5.18 28.26 -12.55
N ILE A 112 4.29 29.21 -12.25
CA ILE A 112 2.84 29.13 -12.51
C ILE A 112 2.43 30.22 -13.50
N GLY A 113 1.85 29.80 -14.63
CA GLY A 113 1.44 30.64 -15.75
C GLY A 113 0.13 31.40 -15.54
N ASN A 114 -0.17 32.31 -16.46
CA ASN A 114 -1.31 33.22 -16.39
C ASN A 114 -2.64 32.46 -16.36
N GLY A 115 -3.54 32.81 -15.43
CA GLY A 115 -4.86 32.20 -15.29
C GLY A 115 -4.87 30.83 -14.59
N ALA A 116 -3.74 30.28 -14.16
CA ALA A 116 -3.67 29.04 -13.38
C ALA A 116 -4.02 29.27 -11.90
N THR A 117 -5.25 29.71 -11.64
CA THR A 117 -5.75 30.05 -10.29
C THR A 117 -5.80 28.83 -9.36
N ASN A 118 -5.52 29.01 -8.07
CA ASN A 118 -5.47 27.96 -7.04
C ASN A 118 -4.48 26.80 -7.35
N ALA A 119 -3.49 27.01 -8.23
CA ALA A 119 -2.53 25.98 -8.62
C ALA A 119 -1.33 25.88 -7.64
N ILE A 120 -0.69 24.71 -7.57
CA ILE A 120 0.44 24.44 -6.66
C ILE A 120 1.61 23.78 -7.40
N SER A 121 2.77 24.46 -7.48
CA SER A 121 4.02 23.88 -7.97
C SER A 121 5.07 23.78 -6.86
N PHE A 122 5.75 22.63 -6.77
CA PHE A 122 6.79 22.37 -5.78
C PHE A 122 7.94 21.58 -6.39
N GLY A 123 9.14 22.16 -6.45
CA GLY A 123 10.33 21.49 -6.96
C GLY A 123 11.22 22.41 -7.81
N ASN A 124 12.40 21.90 -8.16
CA ASN A 124 13.28 22.58 -9.12
C ASN A 124 12.61 22.50 -10.51
N ARG A 125 12.41 23.64 -11.20
CA ARG A 125 11.74 23.73 -12.52
C ARG A 125 10.33 23.11 -12.58
N ALA A 126 9.65 22.94 -11.45
CA ALA A 126 8.25 22.50 -11.42
C ALA A 126 7.37 23.56 -12.11
N LYS A 127 6.64 23.20 -13.17
CA LYS A 127 5.98 24.13 -14.08
C LYS A 127 4.48 23.85 -14.22
N ILE A 128 3.67 24.89 -14.14
CA ILE A 128 2.25 24.87 -14.52
C ILE A 128 2.06 25.96 -15.57
N ASN A 129 1.63 25.59 -16.78
CA ASN A 129 1.37 26.53 -17.87
C ASN A 129 0.05 27.30 -17.68
N ASP A 130 -0.18 28.30 -18.53
CA ASP A 130 -1.34 29.18 -18.49
C ASP A 130 -2.70 28.43 -18.47
N SER A 131 -3.67 29.00 -17.76
CA SER A 131 -5.07 28.55 -17.61
C SER A 131 -5.28 27.16 -17.01
N ALA A 132 -4.25 26.53 -16.43
CA ALA A 132 -4.36 25.28 -15.69
C ALA A 132 -4.87 25.49 -14.25
N THR A 133 -6.14 25.87 -14.12
CA THR A 133 -6.78 26.16 -12.82
C THR A 133 -6.83 24.93 -11.90
N SER A 134 -6.52 25.09 -10.61
CA SER A 134 -6.45 24.04 -9.60
C SER A 134 -5.53 22.87 -9.95
N ALA A 135 -4.48 23.13 -10.73
CA ALA A 135 -3.47 22.14 -11.11
C ALA A 135 -2.38 21.95 -10.05
N ILE A 136 -1.71 20.80 -10.06
CA ILE A 136 -0.66 20.42 -9.09
C ILE A 136 0.56 19.88 -9.83
N ALA A 137 1.77 20.40 -9.55
CA ALA A 137 3.03 19.95 -10.14
C ALA A 137 4.12 19.78 -9.06
N LEU A 138 4.36 18.55 -8.58
CA LEU A 138 5.27 18.25 -7.46
C LEU A 138 6.44 17.35 -7.90
N GLY A 139 7.63 17.93 -8.08
CA GLY A 139 8.84 17.20 -8.43
C GLY A 139 9.84 18.03 -9.24
N ASP A 140 11.07 17.55 -9.36
CA ASP A 140 12.06 18.11 -10.29
C ASP A 140 11.53 18.03 -11.72
N GLN A 141 11.37 19.17 -12.39
CA GLN A 141 10.86 19.30 -13.77
C GLN A 141 9.44 18.75 -13.98
N ALA A 142 8.65 18.55 -12.90
CA ALA A 142 7.24 18.16 -13.00
C ALA A 142 6.44 19.24 -13.74
N THR A 143 5.67 18.89 -14.78
CA THR A 143 5.08 19.83 -15.74
C THR A 143 3.58 19.59 -15.98
N VAL A 144 2.76 20.64 -15.84
CA VAL A 144 1.35 20.66 -16.27
C VAL A 144 1.16 21.61 -17.46
N GLY A 145 0.42 21.16 -18.46
CA GLY A 145 0.20 21.84 -19.73
C GLY A 145 -0.88 22.93 -19.70
N THR A 146 -1.03 23.62 -20.83
CA THR A 146 -1.89 24.80 -20.97
C THR A 146 -3.37 24.40 -20.98
N ASN A 147 -4.23 25.13 -20.29
CA ASN A 147 -5.67 24.84 -20.10
C ASN A 147 -5.98 23.51 -19.37
N ALA A 148 -4.99 22.87 -18.73
CA ALA A 148 -5.12 21.59 -18.04
C ALA A 148 -5.73 21.73 -16.63
N SER A 149 -6.96 22.25 -16.54
CA SER A 149 -7.68 22.44 -15.27
C SER A 149 -7.79 21.13 -14.48
N GLY A 150 -7.44 21.15 -13.19
CA GLY A 150 -7.49 19.98 -12.30
C GLY A 150 -6.48 18.88 -12.63
N ALA A 151 -5.49 19.16 -13.49
CA ALA A 151 -4.44 18.19 -13.82
C ALA A 151 -3.37 18.11 -12.73
N ILE A 152 -2.81 16.92 -12.55
CA ILE A 152 -1.84 16.59 -11.50
C ILE A 152 -0.60 15.96 -12.15
N ALA A 153 0.59 16.43 -11.79
CA ALA A 153 1.88 15.87 -12.19
C ALA A 153 2.76 15.72 -10.94
N ILE A 154 3.08 14.50 -10.52
CA ILE A 154 3.84 14.21 -9.30
C ILE A 154 4.98 13.25 -9.61
N GLY A 155 6.23 13.64 -9.36
CA GLY A 155 7.44 12.87 -9.66
C GLY A 155 8.43 13.64 -10.54
N GLN A 156 9.68 13.18 -10.61
CA GLN A 156 10.68 13.79 -11.48
C GLN A 156 10.24 13.67 -12.95
N GLN A 157 10.21 14.78 -13.69
CA GLN A 157 9.78 14.85 -15.09
C GLN A 157 8.34 14.31 -15.33
N ALA A 158 7.53 14.16 -14.28
CA ALA A 158 6.12 13.79 -14.42
C ALA A 158 5.39 14.89 -15.20
N THR A 159 4.60 14.53 -16.21
CA THR A 159 4.17 15.45 -17.26
C THR A 159 2.70 15.24 -17.63
N SER A 160 1.87 16.27 -17.52
CA SER A 160 0.42 16.22 -17.81
C SER A 160 0.05 17.35 -18.78
N GLN A 161 0.22 17.14 -20.09
CA GLN A 161 0.28 18.25 -21.07
C GLN A 161 -1.07 18.66 -21.70
N GLY A 162 -1.99 17.71 -21.84
CA GLY A 162 -3.03 17.81 -22.89
C GLY A 162 -4.48 17.69 -22.44
N GLY A 163 -4.79 17.89 -21.15
CA GLY A 163 -6.19 17.77 -20.74
C GLY A 163 -6.54 18.09 -19.31
N LYS A 164 -7.85 18.25 -19.09
CA LYS A 164 -8.45 18.47 -17.78
C LYS A 164 -8.50 17.17 -16.98
N ASN A 165 -8.41 17.27 -15.66
CA ASN A 165 -8.46 16.14 -14.72
C ASN A 165 -7.41 15.03 -14.97
N ALA A 166 -6.32 15.32 -15.70
CA ALA A 166 -5.35 14.33 -16.12
C ALA A 166 -4.22 14.16 -15.09
N ILE A 167 -3.92 12.92 -14.70
CA ILE A 167 -3.03 12.60 -13.56
C ILE A 167 -1.79 11.86 -14.07
N ALA A 168 -0.60 12.43 -13.88
CA ALA A 168 0.69 11.78 -14.08
C ALA A 168 1.38 11.60 -12.72
N PHE A 169 1.70 10.36 -12.31
CA PHE A 169 2.29 10.05 -11.00
C PHE A 169 3.45 9.05 -11.13
N GLY A 170 4.69 9.50 -10.90
CA GLY A 170 5.91 8.70 -11.03
C GLY A 170 6.93 9.34 -11.97
N THR A 171 8.18 8.89 -11.87
CA THR A 171 9.28 9.46 -12.67
C THR A 171 9.02 9.27 -14.17
N SER A 172 9.05 10.39 -14.92
CA SER A 172 8.76 10.44 -16.36
C SER A 172 7.40 9.84 -16.76
N ALA A 173 6.40 9.83 -15.87
CA ALA A 173 5.02 9.50 -16.23
C ALA A 173 4.41 10.60 -17.11
N VAL A 174 3.65 10.24 -18.15
CA VAL A 174 3.11 11.20 -19.14
C VAL A 174 1.61 11.01 -19.39
N THR A 175 0.85 12.10 -19.41
CA THR A 175 -0.50 12.14 -19.98
C THR A 175 -0.59 13.25 -21.03
N ASN A 176 -1.33 12.98 -22.12
CA ASN A 176 -1.49 13.91 -23.25
C ASN A 176 -2.97 14.17 -23.63
N SER A 177 -3.93 13.69 -22.84
CA SER A 177 -5.37 13.88 -23.06
C SER A 177 -6.13 14.05 -21.73
N SER A 178 -7.40 14.47 -21.80
CA SER A 178 -8.24 14.70 -20.61
C SER A 178 -8.74 13.41 -19.97
N ASN A 179 -8.95 13.47 -18.64
CA ASN A 179 -9.36 12.38 -17.74
C ASN A 179 -8.43 11.15 -17.76
N SER A 180 -7.24 11.26 -18.37
CA SER A 180 -6.29 10.15 -18.47
C SER A 180 -5.37 10.09 -17.25
N ILE A 181 -5.02 8.87 -16.83
CA ILE A 181 -4.25 8.57 -15.61
C ILE A 181 -3.02 7.74 -16.00
N ALA A 182 -1.81 8.26 -15.80
CA ALA A 182 -0.55 7.54 -15.91
C ALA A 182 0.12 7.43 -14.54
N MET A 183 0.32 6.21 -14.03
CA MET A 183 0.95 5.97 -12.73
C MET A 183 2.07 4.92 -12.83
N GLY A 184 3.28 5.26 -12.39
CA GLY A 184 4.47 4.43 -12.46
C GLY A 184 5.55 5.00 -13.39
N THR A 185 6.78 4.52 -13.24
CA THR A 185 7.95 5.05 -13.96
C THR A 185 7.80 4.86 -15.47
N GLY A 186 7.84 5.97 -16.23
CA GLY A 186 7.68 5.95 -17.68
C GLY A 186 6.29 5.51 -18.18
N ALA A 187 5.27 5.46 -17.32
CA ALA A 187 3.90 5.15 -17.74
C ALA A 187 3.37 6.27 -18.66
N GLN A 188 2.64 5.91 -19.72
CA GLN A 188 2.04 6.85 -20.66
C GLN A 188 0.53 6.58 -20.80
N ALA A 189 -0.28 7.63 -20.63
CA ALA A 189 -1.71 7.63 -20.95
C ALA A 189 -1.96 8.76 -21.96
N ASN A 190 -1.50 8.52 -23.19
CA ASN A 190 -1.57 9.50 -24.27
C ASN A 190 -2.99 9.69 -24.84
N PRO A 191 -3.78 8.62 -25.08
CA PRO A 191 -5.15 8.75 -25.59
C PRO A 191 -6.14 9.25 -24.52
N TYR A 192 -7.32 9.68 -24.96
CA TYR A 192 -8.40 10.22 -24.10
C TYR A 192 -9.02 9.16 -23.19
N ASN A 193 -9.46 9.52 -21.98
CA ASN A 193 -10.03 8.60 -20.96
C ASN A 193 -9.17 7.34 -20.67
N THR A 194 -7.84 7.39 -20.88
CA THR A 194 -6.96 6.21 -20.76
C THR A 194 -6.35 6.08 -19.37
N ILE A 195 -6.32 4.87 -18.83
CA ILE A 195 -5.66 4.53 -17.56
C ILE A 195 -4.45 3.63 -17.85
N SER A 196 -3.27 4.03 -17.39
CA SER A 196 -2.00 3.31 -17.53
C SER A 196 -1.29 3.24 -16.17
N ILE A 197 -1.22 2.06 -15.55
CA ILE A 197 -0.71 1.85 -14.20
C ILE A 197 0.37 0.76 -14.22
N GLY A 198 1.64 1.15 -14.08
CA GLY A 198 2.80 0.26 -14.07
C GLY A 198 3.98 0.82 -14.86
N THR A 199 5.19 0.33 -14.56
CA THR A 199 6.41 0.76 -15.26
C THR A 199 6.28 0.55 -16.77
N GLY A 200 6.40 1.61 -17.57
CA GLY A 200 6.25 1.55 -19.03
C GLY A 200 4.85 1.17 -19.55
N ALA A 201 3.81 1.19 -18.73
CA ALA A 201 2.43 0.93 -19.19
C ALA A 201 1.98 1.98 -20.22
N GLY A 202 1.35 1.55 -21.32
CA GLY A 202 0.78 2.43 -22.35
C GLY A 202 1.78 3.22 -23.21
N VAL A 203 3.09 2.92 -23.13
CA VAL A 203 4.12 3.55 -23.98
C VAL A 203 3.83 3.33 -25.47
N ASN A 204 4.05 4.37 -26.27
CA ASN A 204 3.83 4.40 -27.73
C ASN A 204 2.39 4.13 -28.19
N GLN A 205 1.38 4.31 -27.33
CA GLN A 205 -0.02 4.26 -27.77
C GLN A 205 -0.31 5.35 -28.81
N VAL A 206 -0.96 4.95 -29.90
CA VAL A 206 -1.29 5.85 -31.03
C VAL A 206 -2.44 6.77 -30.63
N VAL A 207 -2.32 8.04 -31.02
CA VAL A 207 -3.29 9.11 -30.69
C VAL A 207 -3.83 9.71 -31.99
N THR A 208 -5.15 9.89 -32.05
CA THR A 208 -5.85 10.60 -33.13
C THR A 208 -6.59 11.81 -32.57
N THR A 209 -6.50 12.94 -33.28
CA THR A 209 -7.18 14.20 -32.93
C THR A 209 -8.70 14.11 -32.95
N THR A 210 -9.24 13.04 -33.56
CA THR A 210 -10.67 12.71 -33.63
C THR A 210 -11.20 11.93 -32.42
N GLY A 211 -10.36 11.54 -31.45
CA GLY A 211 -10.79 10.77 -30.26
C GLY A 211 -11.15 9.30 -30.51
N THR A 212 -11.04 8.85 -31.76
CA THR A 212 -11.28 7.47 -32.24
C THR A 212 -10.29 6.43 -31.70
N GLN A 213 -9.24 6.88 -31.02
CA GLN A 213 -8.37 6.06 -30.18
C GLN A 213 -8.44 6.61 -28.75
N SER A 214 -9.07 5.86 -27.86
CA SER A 214 -9.41 6.30 -26.49
C SER A 214 -9.73 5.11 -25.59
N GLU A 215 -9.90 5.36 -24.29
CA GLU A 215 -10.45 4.42 -23.30
C GLU A 215 -9.64 3.12 -23.12
N GLN A 216 -8.30 3.17 -23.21
CA GLN A 216 -7.47 1.99 -22.87
C GLN A 216 -7.36 1.82 -21.34
N LEU A 217 -7.26 0.58 -20.88
CA LEU A 217 -7.03 0.22 -19.47
C LEU A 217 -5.82 -0.69 -19.35
N ASN A 218 -4.65 -0.11 -19.10
CA ASN A 218 -3.35 -0.78 -19.08
C ASN A 218 -2.86 -0.88 -17.63
N ILE A 219 -2.78 -2.07 -17.04
CA ILE A 219 -2.35 -2.29 -15.65
C ILE A 219 -1.28 -3.38 -15.60
N GLY A 220 -0.02 -3.00 -15.43
CA GLY A 220 1.12 -3.90 -15.34
C GLY A 220 2.38 -3.32 -15.98
N VAL A 221 3.53 -3.94 -15.71
CA VAL A 221 4.80 -3.58 -16.36
C VAL A 221 4.67 -3.81 -17.87
N ASN A 222 4.95 -2.79 -18.68
CA ASN A 222 4.83 -2.79 -20.14
C ASN A 222 3.44 -3.21 -20.69
N ALA A 223 2.36 -3.10 -19.90
CA ALA A 223 1.00 -3.41 -20.36
C ALA A 223 0.55 -2.39 -21.44
N GLY A 224 -0.11 -2.86 -22.49
CA GLY A 224 -0.72 -2.01 -23.53
C GLY A 224 0.26 -1.18 -24.36
N GLN A 225 1.51 -1.63 -24.55
CA GLN A 225 2.48 -0.92 -25.38
C GLN A 225 2.17 -1.04 -26.89
N ASN A 226 2.46 0.04 -27.63
CA ASN A 226 2.26 0.16 -29.08
C ASN A 226 0.80 -0.09 -29.55
N VAL A 227 -0.20 0.08 -28.68
CA VAL A 227 -1.62 -0.17 -29.03
C VAL A 227 -2.16 0.91 -29.97
N ASN A 228 -2.90 0.48 -31.00
CA ASN A 228 -3.55 1.34 -31.99
C ASN A 228 -5.04 0.97 -32.15
N GLY A 229 -5.90 1.65 -31.42
CA GLY A 229 -7.35 1.41 -31.44
C GLY A 229 -8.03 2.04 -30.22
N GLN A 230 -9.13 1.48 -29.74
CA GLN A 230 -9.89 2.02 -28.59
C GLN A 230 -10.47 0.93 -27.68
N LYS A 231 -10.75 1.26 -26.42
CA LYS A 231 -11.44 0.39 -25.44
C LYS A 231 -10.73 -0.93 -25.13
N ASN A 232 -9.40 -1.00 -25.29
CA ASN A 232 -8.65 -2.22 -25.02
C ASN A 232 -8.26 -2.31 -23.53
N ILE A 233 -8.40 -3.49 -22.95
CA ILE A 233 -8.04 -3.81 -21.57
C ILE A 233 -6.78 -4.69 -21.61
N ALA A 234 -5.73 -4.30 -20.89
CA ALA A 234 -4.45 -5.00 -20.80
C ALA A 234 -4.01 -5.05 -19.33
N ILE A 235 -4.28 -6.16 -18.63
CA ILE A 235 -4.01 -6.33 -17.19
C ILE A 235 -3.01 -7.48 -16.98
N GLY A 236 -1.76 -7.15 -16.71
CA GLY A 236 -0.65 -8.09 -16.51
C GLY A 236 0.65 -7.62 -17.17
N SER A 237 1.78 -8.17 -16.73
CA SER A 237 3.09 -7.87 -17.32
C SER A 237 3.08 -8.18 -18.82
N ASN A 238 3.55 -7.24 -19.64
CA ASN A 238 3.61 -7.33 -21.11
C ASN A 238 2.28 -7.78 -21.76
N SER A 239 1.12 -7.51 -21.15
CA SER A 239 -0.19 -7.84 -21.73
C SER A 239 -0.61 -6.83 -22.80
N GLY A 240 -1.37 -7.27 -23.81
CA GLY A 240 -1.95 -6.40 -24.85
C GLY A 240 -0.92 -5.61 -25.64
N GLN A 241 0.29 -6.13 -25.85
CA GLN A 241 1.32 -5.45 -26.64
C GLN A 241 1.09 -5.63 -28.14
N ASN A 242 1.38 -4.59 -28.92
CA ASN A 242 1.28 -4.60 -30.38
C ASN A 242 -0.15 -4.97 -30.86
N VAL A 243 -1.18 -4.46 -30.16
CA VAL A 243 -2.59 -4.72 -30.50
C VAL A 243 -3.13 -3.60 -31.40
N VAL A 244 -3.77 -4.00 -32.51
CA VAL A 244 -4.51 -3.09 -33.39
C VAL A 244 -5.98 -3.50 -33.45
N GLY A 245 -6.88 -2.53 -33.24
CA GLY A 245 -8.32 -2.76 -33.20
C GLY A 245 -8.95 -2.37 -31.86
N GLN A 246 -10.25 -2.65 -31.71
CA GLN A 246 -11.04 -2.17 -30.58
C GLN A 246 -11.64 -3.26 -29.69
N ALA A 247 -11.87 -2.91 -28.42
CA ALA A 247 -12.55 -3.73 -27.41
C ALA A 247 -11.89 -5.09 -27.12
N ASN A 248 -10.57 -5.21 -27.29
CA ASN A 248 -9.82 -6.41 -26.91
C ASN A 248 -9.60 -6.47 -25.40
N ILE A 249 -9.67 -7.68 -24.82
CA ILE A 249 -9.44 -7.94 -23.40
C ILE A 249 -8.25 -8.90 -23.26
N ALA A 250 -7.17 -8.42 -22.66
CA ALA A 250 -5.96 -9.18 -22.34
C ALA A 250 -5.72 -9.16 -20.83
N ILE A 251 -5.81 -10.31 -20.17
CA ILE A 251 -5.65 -10.41 -18.70
C ILE A 251 -4.72 -11.58 -18.38
N GLY A 252 -3.47 -11.28 -18.03
CA GLY A 252 -2.42 -12.25 -17.74
C GLY A 252 -1.06 -11.84 -18.29
N ASN A 253 0.02 -12.43 -17.76
CA ASN A 253 1.38 -12.15 -18.25
C ASN A 253 1.54 -12.63 -19.70
N ASN A 254 1.97 -11.73 -20.60
CA ASN A 254 2.04 -11.87 -22.07
C ASN A 254 0.70 -12.20 -22.78
N ALA A 255 -0.45 -11.94 -22.15
CA ALA A 255 -1.75 -12.24 -22.76
C ALA A 255 -2.08 -11.29 -23.93
N GLY A 256 -2.66 -11.80 -25.01
CA GLY A 256 -3.24 -11.00 -26.10
C GLY A 256 -2.24 -10.14 -26.88
N ASN A 257 -1.03 -10.64 -27.14
CA ASN A 257 0.02 -9.90 -27.84
C ASN A 257 0.01 -10.17 -29.35
N HIS A 258 0.28 -9.14 -30.15
CA HIS A 258 0.30 -9.15 -31.62
C HIS A 258 -1.07 -9.48 -32.27
N LEU A 259 -2.17 -9.03 -31.67
CA LEU A 259 -3.54 -9.14 -32.24
C LEU A 259 -3.82 -7.91 -33.11
N VAL A 260 -3.84 -8.05 -34.45
CA VAL A 260 -3.77 -6.92 -35.38
C VAL A 260 -4.89 -6.95 -36.43
N ASN A 261 -5.85 -6.04 -36.30
CA ASN A 261 -6.96 -5.86 -37.25
C ASN A 261 -6.86 -4.55 -38.03
N GLU A 262 -7.76 -4.35 -39.00
CA GLU A 262 -7.94 -3.04 -39.64
C GLU A 262 -8.36 -1.98 -38.63
N PHE A 263 -7.80 -0.77 -38.76
CA PHE A 263 -8.20 0.38 -37.95
C PHE A 263 -9.70 0.67 -38.17
N ASN A 264 -10.44 0.83 -37.07
CA ASN A 264 -11.92 0.91 -36.99
C ASN A 264 -12.70 -0.42 -37.08
N SER A 265 -12.05 -1.57 -37.34
CA SER A 265 -12.72 -2.88 -37.27
C SER A 265 -12.81 -3.40 -35.83
N LEU A 266 -13.80 -4.27 -35.56
CA LEU A 266 -13.98 -4.92 -34.25
C LEU A 266 -12.81 -5.88 -33.96
N GLY A 267 -12.18 -5.71 -32.80
CA GLY A 267 -11.26 -6.69 -32.23
C GLY A 267 -12.05 -7.72 -31.45
N GLU A 268 -12.61 -7.28 -30.33
CA GLU A 268 -13.46 -8.07 -29.42
C GLU A 268 -12.86 -9.44 -29.02
N ASN A 269 -11.53 -9.55 -29.07
CA ASN A 269 -10.83 -10.76 -28.65
C ASN A 269 -10.71 -10.79 -27.12
N VAL A 270 -10.94 -11.95 -26.52
CA VAL A 270 -10.79 -12.21 -25.09
C VAL A 270 -9.62 -13.15 -24.87
N SER A 271 -8.62 -12.72 -24.10
CA SER A 271 -7.33 -13.40 -23.89
C SER A 271 -7.00 -13.41 -22.40
N ILE A 272 -7.51 -14.40 -21.66
CA ILE A 272 -7.45 -14.44 -20.19
C ILE A 272 -6.59 -15.64 -19.74
N GLY A 273 -5.34 -15.36 -19.36
CA GLY A 273 -4.37 -16.35 -18.87
C GLY A 273 -2.93 -16.01 -19.25
N ASN A 274 -1.96 -16.61 -18.56
CA ASN A 274 -0.55 -16.45 -18.94
C ASN A 274 -0.30 -17.03 -20.34
N ASN A 275 0.26 -16.21 -21.25
CA ASN A 275 0.47 -16.56 -22.65
C ASN A 275 -0.83 -16.99 -23.40
N ALA A 276 -2.01 -16.51 -22.97
CA ALA A 276 -3.27 -16.70 -23.70
C ALA A 276 -3.29 -15.83 -24.96
N ASN A 277 -3.60 -16.39 -26.13
CA ASN A 277 -3.58 -15.71 -27.44
C ASN A 277 -2.35 -14.78 -27.61
N THR A 278 -1.17 -15.37 -27.41
CA THR A 278 0.12 -14.70 -27.60
C THR A 278 0.80 -15.24 -28.85
N TYR A 279 1.29 -14.33 -29.71
CA TYR A 279 1.92 -14.67 -30.99
C TYR A 279 3.29 -14.00 -31.10
N GLY A 280 4.17 -14.53 -31.95
CA GLY A 280 5.53 -13.99 -32.18
C GLY A 280 5.60 -12.88 -33.24
N SER A 281 4.50 -12.63 -33.94
CA SER A 281 4.33 -11.60 -34.96
C SER A 281 2.83 -11.35 -35.18
N ASP A 282 2.49 -10.18 -35.71
CA ASP A 282 1.12 -9.71 -36.01
C ASP A 282 0.24 -10.79 -36.67
N GLN A 283 -0.95 -11.03 -36.10
CA GLN A 283 -1.97 -11.94 -36.65
C GLN A 283 -3.32 -11.22 -36.80
N ALA A 284 -4.07 -11.55 -37.87
CA ALA A 284 -5.41 -11.01 -38.13
C ALA A 284 -6.48 -11.71 -37.28
N MET A 285 -6.82 -11.12 -36.12
CA MET A 285 -7.54 -11.78 -35.02
C MET A 285 -8.82 -11.01 -34.67
N SER A 286 -10.01 -11.55 -34.95
CA SER A 286 -11.28 -10.95 -34.51
C SER A 286 -12.20 -11.97 -33.84
N PHE A 287 -12.92 -11.52 -32.80
CA PHE A 287 -13.90 -12.30 -32.05
C PHE A 287 -13.37 -13.61 -31.42
N ALA A 288 -12.06 -13.73 -31.20
CA ALA A 288 -11.44 -14.93 -30.66
C ALA A 288 -11.49 -14.95 -29.12
N THR A 289 -11.94 -16.05 -28.52
CA THR A 289 -12.01 -16.21 -27.04
C THR A 289 -11.05 -17.30 -26.57
N ALA A 290 -9.97 -16.91 -25.87
CA ALA A 290 -8.97 -17.79 -25.26
C ALA A 290 -8.94 -17.58 -23.73
N VAL A 291 -9.36 -18.58 -22.96
CA VAL A 291 -9.42 -18.51 -21.47
C VAL A 291 -8.67 -19.69 -20.85
N GLY A 292 -7.46 -19.44 -20.37
CA GLY A 292 -6.54 -20.41 -19.78
C GLY A 292 -5.08 -20.03 -20.04
N ALA A 293 -4.14 -20.57 -19.27
CA ALA A 293 -2.72 -20.43 -19.61
C ALA A 293 -2.39 -21.20 -20.90
N THR A 294 -1.44 -20.68 -21.69
CA THR A 294 -0.97 -21.22 -23.00
C THR A 294 -2.09 -21.62 -23.96
N THR A 295 -3.23 -20.92 -23.87
CA THR A 295 -4.46 -21.21 -24.60
C THR A 295 -4.49 -20.40 -25.90
N ARG A 296 -4.93 -21.02 -27.00
CA ARG A 296 -4.98 -20.38 -28.32
C ARG A 296 -6.34 -20.59 -29.00
N ALA A 297 -6.95 -19.50 -29.44
CA ALA A 297 -8.18 -19.45 -30.22
C ALA A 297 -7.94 -18.60 -31.49
N GLU A 298 -8.24 -19.18 -32.66
CA GLU A 298 -8.26 -18.49 -33.96
C GLU A 298 -9.44 -17.51 -34.10
N ARG A 299 -9.52 -16.78 -35.22
CA ARG A 299 -10.62 -15.88 -35.58
C ARG A 299 -12.00 -16.54 -35.39
N SER A 300 -12.86 -15.85 -34.63
CA SER A 300 -14.20 -16.29 -34.22
C SER A 300 -14.24 -17.61 -33.43
N ALA A 301 -13.10 -18.16 -33.03
CA ALA A 301 -12.99 -19.44 -32.33
C ALA A 301 -13.03 -19.26 -30.80
N THR A 302 -13.32 -20.35 -30.07
CA THR A 302 -13.39 -20.35 -28.59
C THR A 302 -12.58 -21.48 -27.98
N ALA A 303 -11.48 -21.18 -27.29
CA ALA A 303 -10.65 -22.11 -26.54
C ALA A 303 -10.71 -21.81 -25.02
N ILE A 304 -11.11 -22.78 -24.22
CA ILE A 304 -11.29 -22.61 -22.76
C ILE A 304 -10.69 -23.81 -22.01
N GLY A 305 -9.73 -23.54 -21.13
CA GLY A 305 -8.96 -24.51 -20.35
C GLY A 305 -7.46 -24.42 -20.65
N TYR A 306 -6.61 -24.75 -19.66
CA TYR A 306 -5.15 -24.74 -19.82
C TYR A 306 -4.72 -25.53 -21.07
N HIS A 307 -3.91 -24.90 -21.93
CA HIS A 307 -3.46 -25.44 -23.21
C HIS A 307 -4.60 -25.90 -24.15
N ALA A 308 -5.80 -25.32 -24.07
CA ALA A 308 -6.81 -25.51 -25.11
C ALA A 308 -6.40 -24.80 -26.42
N GLN A 309 -6.75 -25.40 -27.56
CA GLN A 309 -6.30 -24.99 -28.89
C GLN A 309 -7.44 -25.08 -29.91
N ALA A 310 -8.17 -23.99 -30.10
CA ALA A 310 -9.12 -23.82 -31.20
C ALA A 310 -8.37 -23.15 -32.37
N LEU A 311 -7.95 -23.93 -33.36
CA LEU A 311 -6.94 -23.52 -34.36
C LEU A 311 -7.51 -23.33 -35.77
N GLY A 312 -8.81 -23.52 -35.96
CA GLY A 312 -9.52 -23.14 -37.17
C GLY A 312 -10.60 -22.10 -36.90
N ILE A 313 -11.07 -21.47 -37.98
CA ILE A 313 -12.02 -20.36 -37.95
C ILE A 313 -13.36 -20.85 -37.37
N GLY A 314 -13.86 -20.18 -36.34
CA GLY A 314 -15.11 -20.57 -35.67
C GLY A 314 -15.06 -21.89 -34.88
N SER A 315 -13.88 -22.48 -34.69
CA SER A 315 -13.74 -23.76 -33.96
C SER A 315 -13.87 -23.61 -32.44
N VAL A 316 -14.16 -24.70 -31.72
CA VAL A 316 -14.41 -24.67 -30.27
C VAL A 316 -13.60 -25.76 -29.55
N ALA A 317 -12.73 -25.37 -28.61
CA ALA A 317 -11.91 -26.28 -27.80
C ALA A 317 -12.16 -26.04 -26.31
N LEU A 318 -13.05 -26.83 -25.69
CA LEU A 318 -13.43 -26.72 -24.29
C LEU A 318 -12.84 -27.87 -23.46
N GLY A 319 -11.73 -27.63 -22.78
CA GLY A 319 -11.08 -28.58 -21.90
C GLY A 319 -9.55 -28.46 -21.89
N ARG A 320 -8.92 -28.92 -20.82
CA ARG A 320 -7.45 -28.92 -20.69
C ARG A 320 -6.81 -29.83 -21.76
N ASP A 321 -5.93 -29.27 -22.58
CA ASP A 321 -5.35 -29.86 -23.81
C ASP A 321 -6.39 -30.21 -24.91
N ALA A 322 -7.58 -29.60 -24.93
CA ALA A 322 -8.54 -29.82 -26.02
C ALA A 322 -8.05 -29.18 -27.33
N VAL A 323 -8.17 -29.86 -28.47
CA VAL A 323 -7.67 -29.39 -29.77
C VAL A 323 -8.74 -29.47 -30.86
N ALA A 324 -9.15 -28.32 -31.38
CA ALA A 324 -10.07 -28.17 -32.50
C ALA A 324 -9.29 -27.61 -33.71
N ASN A 325 -8.72 -28.49 -34.53
CA ASN A 325 -7.64 -28.19 -35.48
C ASN A 325 -8.10 -27.78 -36.90
N SER A 326 -9.36 -27.38 -37.08
CA SER A 326 -9.91 -26.99 -38.39
C SER A 326 -11.15 -26.14 -38.20
N ASP A 327 -11.53 -25.42 -39.25
CA ASP A 327 -12.72 -24.57 -39.27
C ASP A 327 -13.95 -25.34 -38.79
N SER A 328 -14.84 -24.67 -38.07
CA SER A 328 -16.07 -25.22 -37.45
C SER A 328 -15.89 -26.45 -36.54
N SER A 329 -14.68 -26.95 -36.27
CA SER A 329 -14.49 -28.19 -35.48
C SER A 329 -14.74 -27.96 -33.98
N ILE A 330 -15.27 -28.97 -33.29
CA ILE A 330 -15.69 -28.86 -31.89
C ILE A 330 -15.07 -29.98 -31.05
N ALA A 331 -14.18 -29.64 -30.12
CA ALA A 331 -13.57 -30.55 -29.16
C ALA A 331 -13.97 -30.18 -27.73
N ILE A 332 -14.89 -30.94 -27.14
CA ILE A 332 -15.42 -30.71 -25.78
C ILE A 332 -14.98 -31.85 -24.85
N GLY A 333 -13.93 -31.63 -24.09
CA GLY A 333 -13.38 -32.57 -23.12
C GLY A 333 -11.87 -32.39 -22.92
N LYS A 334 -11.36 -32.79 -21.75
CA LYS A 334 -9.90 -32.86 -21.50
C LYS A 334 -9.25 -33.72 -22.59
N SER A 335 -8.26 -33.18 -23.29
CA SER A 335 -7.53 -33.89 -24.35
C SER A 335 -8.43 -34.48 -25.46
N ALA A 336 -9.58 -33.86 -25.73
CA ALA A 336 -10.41 -34.18 -26.90
C ALA A 336 -9.82 -33.55 -28.17
N THR A 337 -9.91 -34.22 -29.32
CA THR A 337 -9.32 -33.76 -30.59
C THR A 337 -10.31 -33.85 -31.74
N ALA A 338 -10.61 -32.73 -32.40
CA ALA A 338 -11.46 -32.66 -33.58
C ALA A 338 -10.73 -32.00 -34.77
N THR A 339 -10.78 -32.61 -35.94
CA THR A 339 -10.27 -32.04 -37.21
C THR A 339 -11.36 -32.10 -38.26
N TYR A 340 -11.36 -31.18 -39.23
CA TYR A 340 -12.47 -30.92 -40.16
C TYR A 340 -13.77 -30.53 -39.42
N ASP A 341 -14.92 -30.43 -40.09
CA ASP A 341 -16.24 -30.06 -39.54
C ASP A 341 -16.85 -31.12 -38.59
N ASN A 342 -16.05 -31.65 -37.67
CA ASN A 342 -16.33 -32.78 -36.78
C ASN A 342 -16.49 -32.36 -35.33
N VAL A 343 -17.17 -33.21 -34.55
CA VAL A 343 -17.37 -33.03 -33.11
C VAL A 343 -16.71 -34.17 -32.32
N ALA A 344 -15.82 -33.86 -31.38
CA ALA A 344 -15.27 -34.78 -30.39
C ALA A 344 -15.82 -34.45 -29.00
N LEU A 345 -16.65 -35.33 -28.43
CA LEU A 345 -17.36 -35.10 -27.18
C LEU A 345 -16.91 -36.08 -26.09
N GLY A 346 -16.42 -35.54 -24.97
CA GLY A 346 -15.88 -36.26 -23.82
C GLY A 346 -14.34 -36.31 -23.79
N THR A 347 -13.79 -36.52 -22.59
CA THR A 347 -12.34 -36.65 -22.35
C THR A 347 -11.68 -37.68 -23.27
N ASN A 348 -10.54 -37.34 -23.89
CA ASN A 348 -9.80 -38.17 -24.85
C ASN A 348 -10.60 -38.59 -26.10
N SER A 349 -11.76 -38.00 -26.40
CA SER A 349 -12.51 -38.33 -27.62
C SER A 349 -11.80 -37.79 -28.87
N ILE A 350 -11.78 -38.56 -29.96
CA ILE A 350 -11.05 -38.19 -31.19
C ILE A 350 -11.97 -38.30 -32.40
N ALA A 351 -12.11 -37.20 -33.15
CA ALA A 351 -12.89 -37.05 -34.37
C ALA A 351 -12.00 -36.47 -35.49
N ALA A 352 -11.12 -37.30 -36.04
CA ALA A 352 -10.01 -36.88 -36.88
C ALA A 352 -10.07 -37.43 -38.32
N THR A 353 -11.25 -37.42 -38.95
CA THR A 353 -11.44 -37.97 -40.31
C THR A 353 -12.47 -37.18 -41.13
N ASN A 354 -12.14 -36.93 -42.40
CA ASN A 354 -13.03 -36.37 -43.44
C ASN A 354 -13.17 -37.32 -44.64
N THR A 355 -12.70 -38.56 -44.55
CA THR A 355 -12.82 -39.48 -45.68
C THR A 355 -14.30 -39.74 -45.91
N GLN A 356 -14.78 -39.49 -47.13
CA GLN A 356 -16.13 -39.87 -47.57
C GLN A 356 -16.34 -41.35 -47.27
N ARG A 357 -17.20 -41.67 -46.30
CA ARG A 357 -17.56 -43.05 -45.95
C ARG A 357 -19.04 -43.26 -46.26
N PHE A 358 -19.31 -44.18 -47.16
CA PHE A 358 -20.66 -44.61 -47.47
C PHE A 358 -21.21 -45.47 -46.32
N GLY A 359 -22.46 -45.21 -45.91
CA GLY A 359 -23.16 -46.03 -44.94
C GLY A 359 -23.29 -47.46 -45.43
N TYR A 360 -22.86 -48.44 -44.63
CA TYR A 360 -22.65 -49.83 -45.05
C TYR A 360 -23.88 -50.52 -45.66
N LEU A 361 -25.09 -50.08 -45.30
CA LEU A 361 -26.35 -50.60 -45.84
C LEU A 361 -27.07 -49.62 -46.78
N THR A 362 -26.94 -48.31 -46.56
CA THR A 362 -27.70 -47.28 -47.31
C THR A 362 -26.97 -46.73 -48.53
N SER A 363 -25.65 -46.95 -48.64
CA SER A 363 -24.78 -46.30 -49.63
C SER A 363 -24.84 -44.76 -49.64
N MET A 364 -25.38 -44.14 -48.60
CA MET A 364 -25.38 -42.68 -48.46
C MET A 364 -23.99 -42.21 -48.00
N PRO A 365 -23.36 -41.21 -48.65
CA PRO A 365 -22.09 -40.66 -48.20
C PRO A 365 -22.24 -39.88 -46.89
N SER A 366 -21.30 -40.08 -45.97
CA SER A 366 -21.08 -39.19 -44.84
C SER A 366 -19.62 -38.72 -44.81
N THR A 367 -19.42 -37.43 -44.57
CA THR A 367 -18.12 -36.75 -44.51
C THR A 367 -17.75 -36.31 -43.09
N ASN A 368 -18.75 -36.04 -42.25
CA ASN A 368 -18.61 -35.42 -40.93
C ASN A 368 -19.10 -36.40 -39.85
N VAL A 369 -18.49 -36.39 -38.67
CA VAL A 369 -18.74 -37.35 -37.59
C VAL A 369 -18.78 -36.69 -36.20
N VAL A 370 -19.64 -37.24 -35.34
CA VAL A 370 -19.62 -36.98 -33.89
C VAL A 370 -18.99 -38.18 -33.19
N SER A 371 -17.81 -38.00 -32.60
CA SER A 371 -17.08 -39.03 -31.87
C SER A 371 -17.24 -38.87 -30.35
N VAL A 372 -17.72 -39.92 -29.70
CA VAL A 372 -17.83 -40.01 -28.24
C VAL A 372 -16.78 -40.95 -27.62
N GLY A 373 -15.76 -41.38 -28.37
CA GLY A 373 -14.75 -42.37 -27.93
C GLY A 373 -13.32 -42.02 -28.34
N SER A 374 -12.34 -42.64 -27.69
CA SER A 374 -10.92 -42.42 -28.00
C SER A 374 -10.48 -43.22 -29.22
N GLY A 375 -9.88 -42.55 -30.20
CA GLY A 375 -9.34 -43.15 -31.42
C GLY A 375 -7.81 -43.13 -31.42
N ASN A 376 -7.16 -43.97 -30.61
CA ASN A 376 -5.71 -44.18 -30.67
C ASN A 376 -5.36 -45.66 -30.87
N ASN A 377 -4.14 -45.93 -31.34
CA ASN A 377 -3.71 -47.28 -31.74
C ASN A 377 -3.42 -48.23 -30.56
N THR A 378 -3.76 -47.85 -29.32
CA THR A 378 -3.50 -48.64 -28.10
C THR A 378 -4.74 -48.90 -27.24
N GLY A 379 -5.90 -48.31 -27.55
CA GLY A 379 -7.16 -48.64 -26.88
C GLY A 379 -8.35 -47.78 -27.30
N ILE A 380 -9.28 -48.38 -28.05
CA ILE A 380 -10.54 -47.71 -28.43
C ILE A 380 -11.52 -47.76 -27.25
N ALA A 381 -11.55 -46.70 -26.45
CA ALA A 381 -12.50 -46.54 -25.35
C ALA A 381 -13.83 -45.99 -25.89
N ASN A 382 -14.67 -46.89 -26.43
CA ASN A 382 -16.03 -46.57 -26.83
C ASN A 382 -16.91 -46.25 -25.61
N ARG A 383 -17.69 -45.16 -25.67
CA ARG A 383 -18.70 -44.84 -24.65
C ARG A 383 -20.06 -45.42 -25.03
N ARG A 384 -20.81 -45.88 -24.03
CA ARG A 384 -22.23 -46.19 -24.19
C ARG A 384 -23.01 -44.89 -24.25
N ILE A 385 -23.69 -44.64 -25.37
CA ILE A 385 -24.77 -43.66 -25.43
C ILE A 385 -26.01 -44.34 -24.81
N ILE A 386 -26.68 -43.66 -23.87
CA ILE A 386 -27.84 -44.17 -23.14
C ILE A 386 -28.95 -43.11 -23.15
N ASN A 387 -30.17 -43.52 -22.81
CA ASN A 387 -31.38 -42.68 -22.85
C ASN A 387 -31.72 -42.14 -24.26
N VAL A 388 -31.34 -42.89 -25.29
CA VAL A 388 -31.78 -42.68 -26.69
C VAL A 388 -33.16 -43.33 -26.87
N ALA A 389 -34.08 -42.65 -27.53
CA ALA A 389 -35.39 -43.22 -27.92
C ALA A 389 -35.24 -44.21 -29.08
N ASP A 390 -36.26 -45.04 -29.33
CA ASP A 390 -36.29 -45.85 -30.56
C ASP A 390 -36.35 -44.92 -31.78
N GLY A 391 -35.40 -45.08 -32.70
CA GLY A 391 -35.29 -44.24 -33.90
C GLY A 391 -36.47 -44.46 -34.86
N VAL A 392 -36.97 -43.38 -35.45
CA VAL A 392 -38.14 -43.34 -36.33
C VAL A 392 -37.73 -43.01 -37.76
N ASP A 393 -36.86 -42.01 -37.94
CA ASP A 393 -36.36 -41.60 -39.26
C ASP A 393 -35.06 -42.33 -39.62
N ASP A 394 -34.74 -42.46 -40.92
CA ASP A 394 -33.57 -43.18 -41.46
C ASP A 394 -32.20 -42.64 -40.99
N GLN A 395 -32.17 -41.52 -40.26
CA GLN A 395 -30.96 -40.91 -39.70
C GLN A 395 -30.86 -41.04 -38.18
N ASP A 396 -31.87 -41.60 -37.50
CA ASP A 396 -31.87 -41.75 -36.04
C ASP A 396 -30.91 -42.84 -35.53
N ALA A 397 -30.47 -42.67 -34.29
CA ALA A 397 -29.60 -43.63 -33.62
C ALA A 397 -30.39 -44.87 -33.13
N ALA A 398 -30.49 -45.89 -33.97
CA ALA A 398 -31.20 -47.14 -33.68
C ALA A 398 -30.76 -47.80 -32.35
N THR A 399 -31.72 -48.17 -31.51
CA THR A 399 -31.44 -48.70 -30.17
C THR A 399 -31.02 -50.17 -30.18
N VAL A 400 -30.44 -50.61 -29.06
CA VAL A 400 -30.16 -52.04 -28.82
C VAL A 400 -31.44 -52.90 -28.82
N ALA A 401 -32.62 -52.32 -28.60
CA ALA A 401 -33.89 -53.04 -28.72
C ALA A 401 -34.27 -53.28 -30.20
N GLN A 402 -34.10 -52.27 -31.06
CA GLN A 402 -34.28 -52.38 -32.50
C GLN A 402 -33.27 -53.37 -33.11
N LEU A 403 -31.98 -53.24 -32.78
CA LEU A 403 -30.93 -54.15 -33.29
C LEU A 403 -31.12 -55.60 -32.85
N LYS A 404 -31.61 -55.87 -31.63
CA LYS A 404 -31.86 -57.24 -31.16
C LYS A 404 -32.89 -57.96 -32.05
N LYS A 405 -34.01 -57.30 -32.38
CA LYS A 405 -35.04 -57.84 -33.28
C LYS A 405 -34.45 -58.23 -34.64
N THR A 406 -33.58 -57.41 -35.22
CA THR A 406 -32.91 -57.70 -36.49
C THR A 406 -31.88 -58.82 -36.37
N LYS A 407 -31.10 -58.85 -35.28
CA LYS A 407 -30.10 -59.89 -35.00
C LYS A 407 -30.72 -61.30 -34.94
N ASP A 408 -31.93 -61.43 -34.41
CA ASP A 408 -32.65 -62.72 -34.37
C ASP A 408 -33.03 -63.22 -35.77
N ALA A 409 -33.25 -62.34 -36.75
CA ALA A 409 -33.48 -62.71 -38.15
C ALA A 409 -32.19 -63.07 -38.92
N VAL A 410 -31.05 -62.45 -38.57
CA VAL A 410 -29.76 -62.67 -39.27
C VAL A 410 -29.06 -63.96 -38.80
N VAL A 411 -29.21 -64.38 -37.54
CA VAL A 411 -28.64 -65.64 -37.05
C VAL A 411 -29.14 -66.85 -37.86
N THR A 412 -30.42 -66.83 -38.26
CA THR A 412 -31.03 -67.84 -39.14
C THR A 412 -30.32 -67.97 -40.50
N GLN A 413 -29.64 -66.92 -40.98
CA GLN A 413 -29.09 -66.84 -42.34
C GLN A 413 -27.58 -67.10 -42.42
N LEU A 414 -26.87 -67.08 -41.29
CA LEU A 414 -25.39 -67.23 -41.27
C LEU A 414 -24.92 -68.65 -40.90
N THR A 415 -25.76 -69.45 -40.24
CA THR A 415 -25.52 -70.90 -40.04
C THR A 415 -25.31 -71.63 -41.36
N ASP A 416 -25.93 -71.15 -42.44
CA ASP A 416 -25.83 -71.73 -43.79
C ASP A 416 -24.42 -71.62 -44.41
N GLN A 417 -23.58 -70.67 -43.97
CA GLN A 417 -22.33 -70.32 -44.66
C GLN A 417 -21.04 -70.81 -44.00
N PHE A 418 -21.03 -71.09 -42.68
CA PHE A 418 -19.79 -71.29 -41.93
C PHE A 418 -19.07 -72.64 -42.15
N ASN A 419 -19.56 -73.49 -43.05
CA ASN A 419 -19.03 -74.83 -43.31
C ASN A 419 -17.73 -74.86 -44.17
N THR A 420 -16.92 -73.78 -44.18
CA THR A 420 -16.02 -73.47 -45.31
C THR A 420 -14.65 -72.81 -44.97
N ILE A 421 -13.62 -73.63 -44.67
CA ILE A 421 -12.14 -73.37 -44.82
C ILE A 421 -11.37 -72.64 -43.66
N ALA A 422 -10.06 -72.95 -43.45
CA ALA A 422 -9.14 -72.35 -42.43
C ALA A 422 -7.59 -72.49 -42.68
N ASN A 423 -6.76 -71.71 -41.94
CA ASN A 423 -5.30 -71.83 -41.57
C ASN A 423 -4.14 -71.09 -42.33
N ASN A 424 -3.18 -70.43 -41.60
CA ASN A 424 -1.79 -69.92 -41.93
C ASN A 424 -1.14 -69.08 -40.74
N GLY A 425 0.20 -68.81 -40.62
CA GLY A 425 0.84 -67.74 -39.75
C GLY A 425 2.23 -67.95 -39.01
N ASN A 426 3.02 -66.89 -38.63
CA ASN A 426 4.29 -66.91 -37.79
C ASN A 426 4.89 -65.49 -37.33
N THR A 427 5.72 -65.35 -36.25
CA THR A 427 6.31 -64.07 -35.61
C THR A 427 7.43 -64.31 -34.50
N THR A 428 8.15 -63.40 -33.76
CA THR A 428 9.07 -62.18 -33.88
C THR A 428 9.70 -61.76 -32.47
N SER A 429 10.87 -61.04 -32.29
CA SER A 429 11.40 -60.53 -30.93
C SER A 429 12.59 -59.48 -30.86
N GLU A 430 12.74 -58.68 -29.74
CA GLU A 430 13.71 -57.53 -29.48
C GLU A 430 14.14 -57.23 -27.96
N ILE A 431 15.15 -56.35 -27.64
CA ILE A 431 15.84 -56.12 -26.29
C ILE A 431 16.30 -54.61 -25.95
N LYS A 432 16.90 -54.27 -24.76
CA LYS A 432 17.28 -52.93 -24.12
C LYS A 432 18.68 -52.94 -23.36
N TYR A 433 19.27 -52.01 -22.54
CA TYR A 433 18.93 -50.73 -21.79
C TYR A 433 20.20 -49.89 -21.26
N ASP A 434 20.11 -49.05 -20.18
CA ASP A 434 21.12 -48.08 -19.55
C ASP A 434 21.85 -48.58 -18.25
N SER A 435 22.95 -47.94 -17.76
CA SER A 435 23.30 -47.67 -16.30
C SER A 435 24.81 -47.45 -15.92
N VAL A 436 25.03 -46.89 -14.70
CA VAL A 436 26.27 -46.83 -13.85
C VAL A 436 27.39 -45.80 -14.16
N PRO A 437 27.66 -44.82 -13.26
CA PRO A 437 28.85 -43.97 -13.29
C PRO A 437 29.97 -44.43 -12.32
N ARG A 438 31.24 -44.50 -12.77
CA ARG A 438 32.40 -44.39 -11.84
C ARG A 438 33.76 -43.97 -12.42
N GLY A 439 33.79 -43.00 -13.33
CA GLY A 439 34.98 -42.16 -13.59
C GLY A 439 35.00 -40.92 -12.69
N ASN A 440 34.94 -41.12 -11.37
CA ASN A 440 34.51 -40.15 -10.34
C ASN A 440 33.50 -39.09 -10.84
N GLY A 441 32.24 -39.49 -11.01
CA GLY A 441 31.37 -39.46 -9.84
C GLY A 441 30.47 -38.22 -9.79
N THR A 442 30.74 -37.21 -10.63
CA THR A 442 29.73 -36.25 -11.07
C THR A 442 29.38 -36.46 -12.54
N ALA A 443 28.11 -36.72 -12.80
CA ALA A 443 27.45 -36.40 -14.08
C ALA A 443 27.39 -34.86 -14.26
N SER A 444 26.43 -34.35 -15.03
CA SER A 444 25.91 -32.99 -14.85
C SER A 444 25.22 -32.87 -13.47
N ILE A 445 26.01 -32.79 -12.40
CA ILE A 445 25.54 -32.63 -11.03
C ILE A 445 25.51 -31.16 -10.65
N THR A 446 24.31 -30.69 -10.30
CA THR A 446 24.07 -29.37 -9.73
C THR A 446 24.80 -29.21 -8.40
N LEU A 447 25.80 -28.32 -8.36
CA LEU A 447 26.52 -27.94 -7.13
C LEU A 447 25.80 -26.79 -6.40
N LYS A 448 26.07 -26.64 -5.10
CA LYS A 448 25.42 -25.65 -4.22
C LYS A 448 26.26 -24.39 -3.99
N ASN A 449 25.58 -23.32 -3.56
CA ASN A 449 26.16 -22.04 -3.18
C ASN A 449 27.27 -22.16 -2.13
N SER A 450 28.13 -21.14 -2.07
CA SER A 450 29.33 -21.07 -1.21
C SER A 450 30.43 -22.09 -1.54
N THR A 451 30.58 -22.44 -2.82
CA THR A 451 31.73 -23.21 -3.32
C THR A 451 32.85 -22.26 -3.77
N THR A 452 33.97 -22.22 -3.04
CA THR A 452 35.15 -21.43 -3.42
C THR A 452 35.97 -22.15 -4.50
N ILE A 453 36.12 -21.55 -5.68
CA ILE A 453 36.92 -22.12 -6.78
C ILE A 453 38.39 -21.70 -6.60
N GLY A 454 39.25 -22.65 -6.25
CA GLY A 454 40.67 -22.42 -6.05
C GLY A 454 41.51 -22.50 -7.33
N ASN A 455 42.75 -22.00 -7.25
CA ASN A 455 43.79 -22.10 -8.29
C ASN A 455 43.46 -21.38 -9.62
N VAL A 456 42.79 -20.23 -9.54
CA VAL A 456 42.51 -19.34 -10.68
C VAL A 456 43.80 -18.62 -11.12
N ALA A 457 44.13 -18.73 -12.41
CA ALA A 457 45.25 -17.99 -13.03
C ALA A 457 44.97 -16.46 -13.06
N ALA A 458 45.94 -15.66 -13.50
CA ALA A 458 45.67 -14.23 -13.70
C ALA A 458 44.69 -14.05 -14.86
N GLY A 459 43.55 -13.39 -14.61
CA GLY A 459 42.49 -13.24 -15.60
C GLY A 459 42.97 -12.47 -16.84
N SER A 460 42.68 -13.03 -18.01
CA SER A 460 43.21 -12.63 -19.33
C SER A 460 42.12 -12.28 -20.36
N LEU A 461 40.91 -12.78 -20.14
CA LEU A 461 39.66 -12.37 -20.77
C LEU A 461 38.71 -11.80 -19.70
N ASP A 462 37.76 -10.95 -20.09
CA ASP A 462 36.80 -10.31 -19.16
C ASP A 462 35.89 -11.31 -18.41
N THR A 463 35.83 -12.56 -18.86
CA THR A 463 35.12 -13.68 -18.22
C THR A 463 35.97 -14.49 -17.25
N ASP A 464 37.28 -14.22 -17.17
CA ASP A 464 38.19 -14.86 -16.22
C ASP A 464 38.13 -14.16 -14.86
N ALA A 465 38.28 -14.92 -13.76
CA ALA A 465 38.33 -14.32 -12.44
C ALA A 465 39.71 -13.69 -12.14
N VAL A 466 39.74 -12.39 -11.84
CA VAL A 466 40.93 -11.60 -11.50
C VAL A 466 41.52 -12.06 -10.16
N ASN A 467 42.85 -12.18 -10.07
CA ASN A 467 43.53 -12.64 -8.86
C ASN A 467 44.22 -11.51 -8.06
N VAL A 468 44.57 -11.80 -6.80
CA VAL A 468 45.07 -10.81 -5.82
C VAL A 468 46.41 -10.15 -6.21
N ALA A 469 47.19 -10.75 -7.12
CA ALA A 469 48.41 -10.12 -7.61
C ALA A 469 48.11 -8.89 -8.49
N GLN A 470 47.03 -8.94 -9.27
CA GLN A 470 46.61 -7.85 -10.17
C GLN A 470 46.17 -6.58 -9.41
N LEU A 471 45.78 -6.71 -8.12
CA LEU A 471 45.37 -5.59 -7.26
C LEU A 471 46.55 -4.84 -6.61
N ASN A 472 47.56 -5.56 -6.12
CA ASN A 472 48.68 -4.97 -5.37
C ASN A 472 49.59 -4.05 -6.22
N GLN A 473 49.53 -4.18 -7.55
CA GLN A 473 50.33 -3.39 -8.49
C GLN A 473 49.83 -1.93 -8.62
N VAL A 474 48.55 -1.65 -8.30
CA VAL A 474 47.95 -0.30 -8.42
C VAL A 474 48.28 0.61 -7.23
N VAL A 475 48.46 0.02 -6.04
CA VAL A 475 48.59 0.77 -4.77
C VAL A 475 49.97 1.44 -4.62
N ASN A 476 51.02 0.87 -5.20
CA ASN A 476 52.40 1.33 -4.97
C ASN A 476 52.84 2.53 -5.81
N THR A 477 52.08 2.93 -6.83
CA THR A 477 52.46 4.00 -7.78
C THR A 477 52.06 5.42 -7.32
N ASN A 478 51.27 5.55 -6.25
CA ASN A 478 50.61 6.81 -5.87
C ASN A 478 51.03 7.30 -4.46
N LYS A 479 52.32 7.59 -4.23
CA LYS A 479 52.84 8.13 -2.95
C LYS A 479 53.87 9.25 -3.12
N ALA A 480 53.63 10.41 -2.50
CA ALA A 480 54.61 11.45 -2.17
C ALA A 480 54.04 12.50 -1.17
N HIS A 481 54.76 13.62 -0.99
CA HIS A 481 54.27 15.01 -0.87
C HIS A 481 54.52 15.84 0.41
N PHE A 482 54.59 15.26 1.62
CA PHE A 482 54.31 16.06 2.85
C PHE A 482 55.40 16.98 3.45
N PHE A 483 56.58 17.13 2.85
CA PHE A 483 57.49 18.23 3.18
C PHE A 483 58.04 18.88 1.90
N SER A 484 57.27 19.84 1.38
CA SER A 484 57.66 20.76 0.32
C SER A 484 57.28 22.17 0.78
N ILE A 485 58.20 23.13 0.64
CA ILE A 485 57.95 24.54 0.96
C ILE A 485 58.06 25.31 -0.36
N ASP A 486 56.92 25.73 -0.89
CA ASP A 486 56.87 26.57 -2.08
C ASP A 486 57.24 28.01 -1.70
N ASN A 487 58.12 28.63 -2.50
CA ASN A 487 58.70 29.94 -2.25
C ASN A 487 58.91 30.69 -3.57
N VAL A 488 57.80 31.12 -4.16
CA VAL A 488 57.78 31.86 -5.43
C VAL A 488 58.57 33.17 -5.29
N SER A 489 59.36 33.50 -6.33
CA SER A 489 60.50 34.45 -6.33
C SER A 489 60.22 35.93 -5.98
N ALA A 490 59.02 36.28 -5.48
CA ALA A 490 58.59 37.64 -5.18
C ALA A 490 58.81 38.07 -3.70
N ASN A 491 59.30 37.19 -2.82
CA ASN A 491 59.39 37.45 -1.36
C ASN A 491 60.83 37.44 -0.79
N ILE A 492 61.83 37.82 -1.60
CA ILE A 492 63.22 38.00 -1.13
C ILE A 492 63.29 39.18 -0.13
N GLY A 493 63.69 38.91 1.12
CA GLY A 493 63.84 39.93 2.17
C GLY A 493 62.94 39.79 3.40
N LYS A 494 62.19 38.69 3.55
CA LYS A 494 61.45 38.35 4.77
C LYS A 494 62.31 37.58 5.77
N GLY A 495 61.96 37.63 7.06
CA GLY A 495 62.67 36.94 8.15
C GLY A 495 62.50 35.41 8.09
N ASN A 496 63.27 34.68 8.91
CA ASN A 496 63.40 33.21 8.95
C ASN A 496 63.65 32.52 7.59
N TYR A 497 63.88 33.28 6.52
CA TYR A 497 64.28 32.80 5.19
C TYR A 497 65.63 32.08 5.25
N ASN A 498 66.50 32.46 6.20
CA ASN A 498 67.78 31.79 6.47
C ASN A 498 67.66 30.66 7.51
N ASN A 499 66.45 30.36 8.01
CA ASN A 499 66.18 29.54 9.20
C ASN A 499 66.78 30.12 10.51
N ASP A 500 66.88 31.45 10.59
CA ASP A 500 67.50 32.24 11.66
C ASP A 500 66.54 32.67 12.82
N GLY A 501 65.30 32.21 12.79
CA GLY A 501 64.22 32.61 13.72
C GLY A 501 64.29 32.04 15.14
N ALA A 502 65.11 31.00 15.38
CA ALA A 502 65.22 30.34 16.68
C ALA A 502 66.27 31.02 17.57
N THR A 503 65.87 32.06 18.33
CA THR A 503 66.79 32.86 19.17
C THR A 503 66.79 32.44 20.65
N GLY A 504 65.81 31.67 21.09
CA GLY A 504 65.73 31.11 22.43
C GLY A 504 66.54 29.81 22.60
N LEU A 505 67.09 29.58 23.79
CA LEU A 505 67.85 28.36 24.11
C LEU A 505 67.00 27.09 23.91
N ASN A 506 67.45 26.16 23.07
CA ASN A 506 66.70 24.96 22.67
C ASN A 506 65.31 25.27 22.06
N SER A 507 65.22 26.31 21.21
CA SER A 507 64.00 26.66 20.48
C SER A 507 63.99 26.12 19.04
N LEU A 508 62.80 26.07 18.42
CA LEU A 508 62.57 25.55 17.06
C LEU A 508 61.72 26.53 16.25
N ALA A 509 62.27 27.07 15.15
CA ALA A 509 61.55 27.95 14.22
C ALA A 509 61.59 27.38 12.80
N VAL A 510 60.44 27.29 12.11
CA VAL A 510 60.32 26.67 10.78
C VAL A 510 59.31 27.44 9.93
N GLY A 511 59.73 27.97 8.77
CA GLY A 511 58.87 28.75 7.86
C GLY A 511 59.09 30.27 7.96
N GLN A 512 58.74 31.00 6.88
CA GLN A 512 58.97 32.46 6.73
C GLN A 512 58.54 33.27 7.97
N ASP A 513 59.27 34.32 8.33
CA ASP A 513 59.02 35.24 9.45
C ASP A 513 58.79 34.59 10.84
N ALA A 514 59.00 33.28 11.03
CA ALA A 514 58.82 32.63 12.33
C ALA A 514 59.94 32.97 13.33
N SER A 515 59.60 33.08 14.62
CA SER A 515 60.48 33.64 15.66
C SER A 515 60.21 32.97 17.02
N ALA A 516 61.21 32.30 17.60
CA ALA A 516 61.09 31.58 18.87
C ALA A 516 62.13 32.14 19.87
N ASN A 517 61.66 32.90 20.86
CA ASN A 517 62.46 33.94 21.52
C ASN A 517 62.74 33.71 23.02
N LYS A 518 62.40 32.53 23.56
CA LYS A 518 62.74 32.11 24.93
C LYS A 518 63.14 30.63 24.97
N GLU A 519 63.69 30.21 26.10
CA GLU A 519 64.09 28.82 26.33
C GLU A 519 62.94 27.83 26.06
N ARG A 520 63.22 26.75 25.32
CA ARG A 520 62.29 25.67 24.95
C ARG A 520 61.02 26.12 24.18
N SER A 521 61.08 27.26 23.49
CA SER A 521 59.95 27.76 22.69
C SER A 521 59.90 27.17 21.26
N ILE A 522 58.71 27.09 20.67
CA ILE A 522 58.51 26.60 19.28
C ILE A 522 57.73 27.67 18.49
N ALA A 523 58.09 27.90 17.22
CA ALA A 523 57.45 28.81 16.28
C ALA A 523 57.39 28.19 14.86
N PHE A 524 56.33 27.45 14.54
CA PHE A 524 56.22 26.70 13.28
C PHE A 524 55.15 27.30 12.35
N GLY A 525 55.55 27.77 11.17
CA GLY A 525 54.71 28.29 10.10
C GLY A 525 55.15 29.67 9.59
N ASN A 526 54.24 30.50 9.08
CA ASN A 526 54.60 31.76 8.40
C ASN A 526 54.25 33.01 9.25
N ASN A 527 55.24 33.69 9.82
CA ASN A 527 55.08 34.89 10.65
C ASN A 527 54.37 34.57 11.99
N VAL A 528 55.14 33.91 12.87
CA VAL A 528 54.73 33.22 14.12
C VAL A 528 55.74 33.59 15.21
N ASP A 529 55.33 33.84 16.45
CA ASP A 529 56.19 34.48 17.45
C ASP A 529 55.97 33.96 18.88
N SER A 530 56.90 33.15 19.40
CA SER A 530 56.80 32.59 20.76
C SER A 530 57.70 33.30 21.77
N ARG A 531 57.11 33.97 22.77
CA ARG A 531 57.83 34.79 23.77
C ARG A 531 57.81 34.28 25.22
N GLN A 532 57.21 33.12 25.53
CA GLN A 532 57.30 32.50 26.88
C GLN A 532 58.30 31.34 26.93
N MET A 533 58.84 31.06 28.14
CA MET A 533 59.58 29.83 28.40
C MET A 533 58.68 28.61 28.23
N GLY A 534 59.09 27.67 27.37
CA GLY A 534 58.29 26.50 26.99
C GLY A 534 57.03 26.84 26.17
N GLY A 535 56.96 28.04 25.58
CA GLY A 535 55.80 28.48 24.79
C GLY A 535 55.76 27.86 23.40
N ILE A 536 54.63 27.26 23.00
CA ILE A 536 54.48 26.58 21.70
C ILE A 536 53.56 27.41 20.79
N ALA A 537 54.12 28.04 19.76
CA ALA A 537 53.40 28.77 18.72
C ALA A 537 53.47 28.03 17.37
N ILE A 538 52.33 27.75 16.71
CA ILE A 538 52.29 27.03 15.43
C ILE A 538 51.16 27.60 14.56
N GLY A 539 51.44 28.30 13.46
CA GLY A 539 50.38 28.91 12.66
C GLY A 539 50.87 29.82 11.53
N THR A 540 50.22 30.96 11.35
CA THR A 540 50.64 31.99 10.38
C THR A 540 50.20 33.39 10.83
N GLN A 541 50.66 34.44 10.15
CA GLN A 541 50.03 35.75 10.24
C GLN A 541 48.62 35.68 9.66
N TYR A 542 47.66 36.16 10.44
CA TYR A 542 46.33 36.49 9.95
C TYR A 542 46.43 37.84 9.25
N ILE A 543 46.34 37.83 7.91
CA ILE A 543 46.32 39.05 7.09
C ILE A 543 44.86 39.48 6.95
N TYR A 544 44.53 40.66 7.46
CA TYR A 544 43.21 41.27 7.26
C TYR A 544 43.19 42.03 5.93
N ASP A 545 42.48 41.49 4.94
CA ASP A 545 42.20 42.18 3.68
C ASP A 545 40.84 42.92 3.77
N PRO A 546 40.82 44.26 3.80
CA PRO A 546 39.58 45.02 3.85
C PRO A 546 38.81 45.05 2.53
N ALA A 547 39.40 44.59 1.40
CA ALA A 547 38.73 44.58 0.09
C ALA A 547 37.87 43.32 -0.13
N ASN A 548 38.28 42.16 0.39
CA ASN A 548 37.56 40.89 0.26
C ASN A 548 37.10 40.38 1.64
N ASN A 549 36.22 41.13 2.29
CA ASN A 549 35.78 40.82 3.65
C ASN A 549 34.92 39.55 3.75
N ILE A 550 35.51 38.45 4.25
CA ILE A 550 34.84 37.14 4.44
C ILE A 550 34.51 36.82 5.92
N ASP A 551 34.98 37.60 6.89
CA ASP A 551 34.79 37.35 8.34
C ASP A 551 33.95 38.47 8.98
N TYR A 552 32.79 38.11 9.54
CA TYR A 552 31.71 39.07 9.77
C TYR A 552 31.49 39.52 11.22
N LYS A 553 32.39 39.20 12.17
CA LYS A 553 32.14 39.55 13.59
C LYS A 553 33.31 40.10 14.41
N ASN A 554 34.53 40.21 13.89
CA ASN A 554 35.64 40.84 14.63
C ASN A 554 35.95 42.26 14.11
N THR A 555 35.27 43.27 14.67
CA THR A 555 35.53 44.69 14.36
C THR A 555 36.90 45.20 14.82
N ASN A 556 37.66 44.38 15.57
CA ASN A 556 39.04 44.64 16.00
C ASN A 556 40.05 43.70 15.30
N ALA A 557 39.71 43.12 14.15
CA ALA A 557 40.56 42.22 13.36
C ALA A 557 41.81 42.91 12.77
N LYS A 558 42.75 43.24 13.64
CA LYS A 558 44.07 43.77 13.26
C LYS A 558 44.93 42.64 12.71
N THR A 559 45.62 42.88 11.58
CA THR A 559 46.63 41.96 11.04
C THR A 559 47.62 41.56 12.15
N THR A 560 47.64 40.27 12.51
CA THR A 560 48.27 39.77 13.74
C THR A 560 48.95 38.42 13.53
N THR A 561 50.02 38.17 14.27
CA THR A 561 50.82 36.93 14.18
C THR A 561 50.35 35.89 15.19
N THR A 562 50.61 34.61 14.90
CA THR A 562 50.36 33.53 15.87
C THR A 562 51.35 33.69 17.02
N LYS A 563 50.89 33.96 18.24
CA LYS A 563 51.74 34.45 19.33
C LYS A 563 51.49 33.80 20.69
N VAL A 564 52.59 33.49 21.38
CA VAL A 564 52.59 33.25 22.83
C VAL A 564 53.14 34.50 23.53
N ASN A 565 52.36 35.12 24.42
CA ASN A 565 52.66 36.40 25.08
C ASN A 565 53.25 36.21 26.48
N ASP A 566 54.31 36.94 26.81
CA ASP A 566 54.97 36.93 28.13
C ASP A 566 54.75 38.28 28.82
N ASN A 567 53.95 38.29 29.89
CA ASN A 567 53.76 39.46 30.74
C ASN A 567 54.85 39.49 31.83
N ASN A 568 55.85 40.35 31.61
CA ASN A 568 56.95 40.67 32.54
C ASN A 568 57.81 39.48 33.04
N GLY A 569 57.87 38.36 32.30
CA GLY A 569 58.76 37.22 32.59
C GLY A 569 58.17 36.16 33.52
N ILE A 570 56.88 36.25 33.85
CA ILE A 570 56.25 35.41 34.89
C ILE A 570 55.55 34.19 34.28
N ASP A 571 54.86 34.34 33.14
CA ASP A 571 54.01 33.29 32.56
C ASP A 571 54.79 32.22 31.77
N LYS A 572 54.34 30.96 31.90
CA LYS A 572 55.08 29.77 31.44
C LYS A 572 54.16 28.70 30.84
N TYR A 573 54.72 27.94 29.89
CA TYR A 573 54.12 26.71 29.34
C TYR A 573 52.71 26.88 28.71
N SER A 574 52.46 28.02 28.05
CA SER A 574 51.24 28.20 27.25
C SER A 574 51.42 27.84 25.77
N MET A 575 50.31 27.60 25.08
CA MET A 575 50.26 27.12 23.70
C MET A 575 49.31 27.97 22.84
N ALA A 576 49.74 28.33 21.62
CA ALA A 576 48.99 29.11 20.62
C ALA A 576 49.12 28.47 19.23
N ILE A 577 48.07 27.84 18.71
CA ILE A 577 48.09 27.14 17.42
C ILE A 577 47.01 27.70 16.49
N GLY A 578 47.29 27.96 15.22
CA GLY A 578 46.36 28.54 14.24
C GLY A 578 46.64 30.02 13.93
N ALA A 579 46.20 30.50 12.76
CA ALA A 579 46.57 31.81 12.23
C ALA A 579 46.17 32.97 13.15
N GLY A 580 47.13 33.73 13.67
CA GLY A 580 46.86 34.84 14.58
C GLY A 580 46.39 34.45 15.99
N ALA A 581 46.49 33.18 16.40
CA ALA A 581 46.11 32.74 17.75
C ALA A 581 46.99 33.39 18.83
N ASN A 582 46.44 33.65 20.03
CA ASN A 582 47.11 34.37 21.12
C ASN A 582 46.96 33.65 22.47
N SER A 583 48.06 33.23 23.10
CA SER A 583 48.00 32.63 24.44
C SER A 583 48.66 33.50 25.52
N GLN A 584 47.95 33.66 26.64
CA GLN A 584 48.35 34.37 27.86
C GLN A 584 47.94 33.58 29.12
N GLY A 585 48.62 33.86 30.23
CA GLY A 585 48.53 33.07 31.45
C GLY A 585 49.42 31.82 31.41
N SER A 586 49.56 31.19 32.57
CA SER A 586 50.37 29.98 32.77
C SER A 586 49.53 28.72 32.58
N ASN A 587 50.12 27.74 31.87
CA ASN A 587 49.48 26.48 31.48
C ASN A 587 48.17 26.66 30.67
N SER A 588 48.05 27.76 29.93
CA SER A 588 46.86 28.11 29.14
C SER A 588 47.01 27.76 27.65
N ILE A 589 45.91 27.39 26.99
CA ILE A 589 45.90 26.76 25.66
C ILE A 589 44.93 27.51 24.73
N ALA A 590 45.44 27.97 23.57
CA ALA A 590 44.68 28.57 22.48
C ALA A 590 44.95 27.78 21.18
N ILE A 591 43.92 27.17 20.57
CA ILE A 591 44.06 26.33 19.35
C ILE A 591 42.93 26.63 18.36
N GLY A 592 43.24 27.43 17.34
CA GLY A 592 42.37 27.88 16.26
C GLY A 592 42.81 29.25 15.78
N SER A 593 42.57 29.60 14.51
CA SER A 593 42.92 30.95 14.02
C SER A 593 42.18 32.01 14.84
N LEU A 594 42.88 33.07 15.26
CA LEU A 594 42.40 34.10 16.20
C LEU A 594 41.92 33.61 17.58
N ALA A 595 42.09 32.33 17.95
CA ALA A 595 41.77 31.83 19.29
C ALA A 595 42.59 32.56 20.36
N SER A 596 41.98 32.89 21.50
CA SER A 596 42.66 33.60 22.59
C SER A 596 42.32 33.07 23.98
N THR A 597 43.33 32.89 24.83
CA THR A 597 43.10 33.05 26.27
C THR A 597 43.19 34.55 26.62
N GLY A 598 42.41 35.00 27.59
CA GLY A 598 42.18 36.42 27.88
C GLY A 598 43.41 37.21 28.35
N TYR A 599 43.27 38.53 28.45
CA TYR A 599 44.32 39.41 28.96
C TYR A 599 44.49 39.22 30.47
N LYS A 600 45.71 38.94 30.94
CA LYS A 600 45.99 38.72 32.37
C LYS A 600 46.12 40.06 33.11
N ASP A 601 45.19 40.33 34.03
CA ASP A 601 45.28 41.50 34.91
C ASP A 601 46.29 41.23 36.03
N ILE A 602 47.35 42.02 36.04
CA ILE A 602 48.49 41.94 36.97
C ILE A 602 48.03 42.10 38.44
N ASN A 603 46.89 42.75 38.68
CA ASN A 603 46.34 42.97 40.02
C ASN A 603 45.38 41.86 40.47
N ASN A 604 44.99 40.94 39.58
CA ASN A 604 44.03 39.87 39.86
C ASN A 604 44.69 38.48 39.73
N PRO A 605 45.11 37.86 40.86
CA PRO A 605 45.79 36.57 40.86
C PRO A 605 44.88 35.39 40.45
N ASN A 606 43.57 35.60 40.26
CA ASN A 606 42.63 34.59 39.77
C ASN A 606 42.30 34.77 38.27
N SER A 607 43.13 35.49 37.51
CA SER A 607 42.90 35.75 36.08
C SER A 607 43.65 34.77 35.16
N VAL A 608 42.90 34.16 34.22
CA VAL A 608 43.34 33.43 33.01
C VAL A 608 44.30 32.22 33.15
N ASP A 609 44.75 31.84 34.35
CA ASP A 609 45.60 30.65 34.50
C ASP A 609 44.81 29.32 34.35
N ARG A 610 45.38 28.38 33.58
CA ARG A 610 44.74 27.12 33.13
C ARG A 610 43.46 27.35 32.32
N ALA A 611 43.43 28.38 31.47
CA ALA A 611 42.35 28.65 30.52
C ALA A 611 42.52 27.81 29.24
N ILE A 612 41.42 27.32 28.67
CA ILE A 612 41.42 26.54 27.42
C ILE A 612 40.46 27.17 26.41
N ALA A 613 40.95 27.51 25.23
CA ALA A 613 40.21 28.06 24.10
C ALA A 613 40.57 27.29 22.81
N VAL A 614 39.61 26.58 22.20
CA VAL A 614 39.86 25.72 21.03
C VAL A 614 38.78 25.92 19.97
N GLY A 615 39.12 26.59 18.86
CA GLY A 615 38.22 26.95 17.77
C GLY A 615 38.60 28.30 17.14
N TYR A 616 38.11 28.59 15.94
CA TYR A 616 38.33 29.89 15.30
C TYR A 616 37.79 31.02 16.21
N GLY A 617 38.61 32.01 16.59
CA GLY A 617 38.19 33.12 17.45
C GLY A 617 37.66 32.76 18.85
N ALA A 618 37.89 31.53 19.35
CA ALA A 618 37.44 31.10 20.68
C ALA A 618 38.11 31.91 21.81
N VAL A 619 37.38 32.25 22.88
CA VAL A 619 37.88 33.04 24.01
C VAL A 619 37.59 32.39 25.36
N SER A 620 38.65 32.15 26.16
CA SER A 620 38.54 31.77 27.57
C SER A 620 39.24 32.81 28.46
N SER A 621 38.49 33.47 29.35
CA SER A 621 38.93 34.68 30.06
C SER A 621 39.01 34.56 31.58
N ASN A 622 38.73 33.39 32.17
CA ASN A 622 38.70 33.19 33.62
C ASN A 622 39.46 31.91 34.05
N GLN A 623 39.86 31.82 35.31
CA GLN A 623 40.62 30.69 35.85
C GLN A 623 39.90 29.35 35.66
N SER A 624 40.61 28.37 35.12
CA SER A 624 40.13 27.01 34.90
C SER A 624 38.79 26.96 34.15
N SER A 625 38.65 27.79 33.11
CA SER A 625 37.46 27.85 32.27
C SER A 625 37.76 27.43 30.82
N THR A 626 36.79 26.79 30.17
CA THR A 626 36.98 26.07 28.91
C THR A 626 35.99 26.55 27.85
N ALA A 627 36.47 26.88 26.66
CA ALA A 627 35.70 27.24 25.47
C ALA A 627 36.18 26.40 24.28
N ILE A 628 35.31 25.58 23.67
CA ILE A 628 35.69 24.68 22.56
C ILE A 628 34.66 24.80 21.43
N GLY A 629 34.92 25.69 20.47
CA GLY A 629 34.07 25.94 19.31
C GLY A 629 34.45 27.24 18.60
N ASP A 630 34.03 27.38 17.35
CA ASP A 630 34.13 28.65 16.60
C ASP A 630 33.43 29.79 17.38
N LEU A 631 34.13 30.87 17.68
CA LEU A 631 33.68 32.04 18.47
C LEU A 631 33.09 31.72 19.87
N ALA A 632 33.39 30.55 20.45
CA ALA A 632 32.94 30.16 21.78
C ALA A 632 33.60 31.02 22.88
N LYS A 633 32.83 31.47 23.88
CA LYS A 633 33.25 32.37 24.96
C LYS A 633 32.99 31.76 26.35
N THR A 634 33.98 31.74 27.24
CA THR A 634 33.74 31.36 28.65
C THR A 634 34.36 32.37 29.61
N ALA A 635 33.48 32.98 30.42
CA ALA A 635 33.81 34.00 31.42
C ALA A 635 33.51 33.57 32.86
N GLY A 636 32.70 32.53 33.07
CA GLY A 636 32.44 31.93 34.38
C GLY A 636 33.61 31.09 34.87
N ARG A 637 33.92 31.13 36.18
CA ARG A 637 34.98 30.30 36.78
C ARG A 637 34.56 28.83 36.78
N GLN A 638 35.50 27.90 36.54
CA GLN A 638 35.24 26.44 36.55
C GLN A 638 34.06 26.03 35.64
N SER A 639 33.92 26.69 34.48
CA SER A 639 32.76 26.55 33.58
C SER A 639 33.18 26.18 32.16
N ILE A 640 32.25 25.64 31.39
CA ILE A 640 32.50 24.95 30.11
C ILE A 640 31.50 25.41 29.05
N SER A 641 31.98 25.89 27.91
CA SER A 641 31.19 26.16 26.70
C SER A 641 31.75 25.34 25.53
N ILE A 642 30.89 24.58 24.83
CA ILE A 642 31.30 23.74 23.68
C ILE A 642 30.33 23.94 22.51
N GLY A 643 30.87 24.21 21.33
CA GLY A 643 30.14 24.49 20.09
C GLY A 643 30.08 25.99 19.74
N THR A 644 29.62 26.30 18.53
CA THR A 644 29.82 27.60 17.89
C THR A 644 29.03 28.75 18.57
N ASN A 645 29.73 29.87 18.77
CA ASN A 645 29.25 31.14 19.35
C ASN A 645 28.53 30.93 20.71
N THR A 646 28.89 29.87 21.44
CA THR A 646 28.40 29.59 22.79
C THR A 646 28.96 30.58 23.82
N GLU A 647 28.18 30.93 24.84
CA GLU A 647 28.68 31.75 25.95
C GLU A 647 28.24 31.21 27.31
N THR A 648 29.17 31.18 28.29
CA THR A 648 28.88 30.81 29.69
C THR A 648 29.52 31.80 30.66
N GLN A 649 28.68 32.58 31.35
CA GLN A 649 29.08 33.60 32.33
C GLN A 649 28.91 33.15 33.80
N GLY A 650 27.98 32.23 34.08
CA GLY A 650 27.76 31.68 35.42
C GLY A 650 28.93 30.80 35.88
N ASN A 651 29.21 30.77 37.19
CA ASN A 651 30.21 29.86 37.77
C ASN A 651 29.70 28.41 37.77
N ASN A 652 30.62 27.43 37.75
CA ASN A 652 30.32 25.99 37.79
C ASN A 652 29.24 25.54 36.77
N SER A 653 29.15 26.21 35.62
CA SER A 653 28.08 26.05 34.64
C SER A 653 28.59 25.36 33.35
N GLY A 654 27.71 24.62 32.67
CA GLY A 654 28.03 23.91 31.43
C GLY A 654 27.03 24.21 30.31
N ASN A 655 27.54 24.50 29.11
CA ASN A 655 26.76 24.80 27.91
C ASN A 655 27.36 24.03 26.71
N ILE A 656 26.55 23.26 25.98
CA ILE A 656 26.97 22.46 24.83
C ILE A 656 25.89 22.62 23.75
N GLY A 657 26.24 23.17 22.58
CA GLY A 657 25.31 23.44 21.47
C GLY A 657 25.76 24.57 20.54
N TYR A 658 24.83 25.17 19.81
CA TYR A 658 25.04 26.40 19.00
C TYR A 658 24.23 27.56 19.61
N ALA A 659 24.82 28.75 19.80
CA ALA A 659 24.13 29.85 20.48
C ALA A 659 24.22 31.22 19.78
N GLY A 660 23.26 32.08 20.08
CA GLY A 660 23.22 33.48 19.68
C GLY A 660 23.28 34.41 20.89
N GLU A 661 24.32 35.23 20.93
CA GLU A 661 24.69 36.24 21.93
C GLU A 661 23.55 37.19 22.37
N PHE A 662 23.25 37.28 23.68
CA PHE A 662 23.08 38.55 24.44
C PHE A 662 22.81 38.38 25.95
N GLY A 663 23.19 39.38 26.74
CA GLY A 663 22.41 39.85 27.90
C GLY A 663 22.81 39.36 29.30
N ALA A 664 23.46 40.24 30.08
CA ALA A 664 23.67 40.04 31.51
C ALA A 664 22.48 40.57 32.34
N ASN A 665 21.81 39.68 33.08
CA ASN A 665 21.13 39.94 34.37
C ASN A 665 20.59 38.62 34.97
N ASN A 666 20.23 38.61 36.25
CA ASN A 666 19.91 37.39 37.02
C ASN A 666 18.86 36.46 36.38
N HIS A 667 19.09 35.15 36.55
CA HIS A 667 18.35 33.94 36.10
C HIS A 667 18.94 33.20 34.89
N THR A 668 19.96 32.39 35.14
CA THR A 668 20.50 31.41 34.18
C THR A 668 19.45 30.32 33.90
N VAL A 669 18.75 30.42 32.77
CA VAL A 669 17.78 29.43 32.30
C VAL A 669 18.01 29.16 30.82
N VAL A 670 18.44 27.93 30.50
CA VAL A 670 18.99 27.55 29.19
C VAL A 670 18.01 27.86 28.05
N ASN A 671 18.49 28.66 27.10
CA ASN A 671 17.89 28.92 25.79
C ASN A 671 18.87 28.43 24.72
N GLY A 672 18.47 27.48 23.89
CA GLY A 672 19.34 26.91 22.86
C GLY A 672 18.66 25.87 21.98
N THR A 673 19.37 25.40 20.97
CA THR A 673 18.99 24.32 20.05
C THR A 673 20.08 23.25 20.07
N GLU A 674 19.70 22.00 20.30
CA GLU A 674 20.59 20.83 20.44
C GLU A 674 21.49 20.95 21.67
N THR A 675 20.91 20.66 22.84
CA THR A 675 21.52 20.93 24.16
C THR A 675 21.25 19.79 25.16
N TYR A 676 22.22 19.45 26.02
CA TYR A 676 21.99 18.56 27.18
C TYR A 676 21.99 19.37 28.48
N VAL A 677 20.97 19.16 29.33
CA VAL A 677 20.77 19.91 30.59
C VAL A 677 20.82 18.97 31.79
N LEU A 678 21.73 19.26 32.72
CA LEU A 678 22.10 18.41 33.86
C LEU A 678 21.96 19.20 35.18
N GLY A 679 20.97 18.89 36.01
CA GLY A 679 20.80 19.56 37.32
C GLY A 679 19.39 19.46 37.92
N ASN A 680 19.23 19.76 39.21
CA ASN A 680 17.93 19.78 39.91
C ASN A 680 17.42 21.22 40.11
N ARG A 681 16.09 21.41 40.09
CA ARG A 681 15.41 22.72 40.28
C ARG A 681 15.87 23.82 39.31
N ASN A 682 16.13 23.46 38.06
CA ASN A 682 16.35 24.46 37.01
C ASN A 682 15.01 25.16 36.75
N GLY A 683 14.92 26.46 37.06
CA GLY A 683 13.69 27.21 36.82
C GLY A 683 13.36 27.25 35.32
N LYS A 684 12.12 26.95 34.94
CA LYS A 684 11.49 27.34 33.65
C LYS A 684 12.29 27.08 32.36
N ILE A 685 12.89 25.88 32.25
CA ILE A 685 13.70 25.39 31.11
C ILE A 685 13.04 25.67 29.74
N LYS A 686 13.83 26.08 28.73
CA LYS A 686 13.34 26.42 27.38
C LYS A 686 14.36 26.20 26.26
N ALA A 687 14.59 24.94 25.91
CA ALA A 687 15.56 24.56 24.89
C ALA A 687 14.98 23.55 23.87
N GLN A 688 15.63 23.44 22.71
CA GLN A 688 15.25 22.63 21.55
C GLN A 688 16.18 21.42 21.45
N ASN A 689 15.67 20.27 20.96
CA ASN A 689 16.39 19.00 20.88
C ASN A 689 17.17 18.70 22.17
N THR A 690 16.43 18.67 23.29
CA THR A 690 16.99 18.72 24.64
C THR A 690 16.76 17.44 25.43
N GLY A 691 17.85 16.78 25.84
CA GLY A 691 17.83 15.81 26.93
C GLY A 691 17.87 16.53 28.28
N VAL A 692 16.86 16.35 29.12
CA VAL A 692 16.74 16.99 30.43
C VAL A 692 16.80 15.92 31.53
N TYR A 693 17.84 15.99 32.36
CA TYR A 693 18.07 15.09 33.49
C TYR A 693 17.98 15.85 34.83
N GLY A 694 16.83 15.75 35.51
CA GLY A 694 16.68 16.24 36.90
C GLY A 694 15.25 16.47 37.39
N ASN A 695 15.12 16.81 38.69
CA ASN A 695 13.85 16.88 39.41
C ASN A 695 13.32 18.31 39.66
N ASP A 696 12.00 18.41 39.90
CA ASP A 696 11.26 19.63 40.25
C ASP A 696 11.43 20.79 39.23
N ASN A 697 11.58 20.44 37.93
CA ASN A 697 11.73 21.39 36.83
C ASN A 697 10.35 21.77 36.26
N VAL A 698 9.77 22.86 36.76
CA VAL A 698 8.48 23.38 36.27
C VAL A 698 8.62 23.93 34.85
N PHE A 699 8.28 23.11 33.84
CA PHE A 699 8.12 23.57 32.46
C PHE A 699 6.99 24.60 32.39
N SER A 700 7.38 25.86 32.22
CA SER A 700 6.49 27.02 32.26
C SER A 700 7.21 28.21 31.63
N ASP A 701 6.48 29.22 31.14
CA ASP A 701 7.15 30.33 30.46
C ASP A 701 7.72 31.37 31.44
N THR A 702 9.05 31.42 31.55
CA THR A 702 9.89 32.64 31.47
C THR A 702 11.36 32.24 31.25
N SER A 703 11.71 31.97 30.00
CA SER A 703 13.06 32.14 29.43
C SER A 703 12.91 32.16 27.90
N PRO A 704 13.36 33.20 27.17
CA PRO A 704 12.63 33.63 25.96
C PRO A 704 12.64 32.74 24.70
N THR A 705 13.35 31.60 24.61
CA THR A 705 13.23 30.73 23.41
C THR A 705 12.16 29.65 23.59
N GLY A 706 10.98 29.89 23.02
CA GLY A 706 9.89 28.91 22.86
C GLY A 706 10.26 27.81 21.86
N SER A 707 11.22 26.98 22.25
CA SER A 707 11.87 25.96 21.45
C SER A 707 11.02 24.69 21.34
N THR A 708 10.51 24.37 20.14
CA THR A 708 9.44 23.37 19.94
C THR A 708 9.79 22.11 19.16
N THR A 709 10.99 21.94 18.60
CA THR A 709 11.48 20.56 18.34
C THR A 709 12.10 20.02 19.61
N THR A 710 11.61 18.88 20.10
CA THR A 710 12.27 18.11 21.14
C THR A 710 11.94 16.63 20.91
N ASN A 711 12.97 15.82 20.63
CA ASN A 711 12.97 14.46 21.16
C ASN A 711 13.05 14.60 22.68
N LEU A 712 11.88 14.71 23.31
CA LEU A 712 11.74 15.19 24.68
C LEU A 712 12.03 14.06 25.67
N ILE A 713 13.30 13.68 25.79
CA ILE A 713 13.80 12.89 26.92
C ILE A 713 13.81 13.82 28.14
N VAL A 714 12.62 14.06 28.67
CA VAL A 714 12.38 14.68 29.98
C VAL A 714 12.30 13.57 30.99
N THR A 715 13.30 13.50 31.86
CA THR A 715 13.31 12.58 33.00
C THR A 715 13.19 13.39 34.28
N GLY A 716 12.16 13.10 35.09
CA GLY A 716 12.01 13.68 36.43
C GLY A 716 10.58 13.94 36.90
N ASN A 717 10.44 13.98 38.23
CA ASN A 717 9.17 14.05 38.95
C ASN A 717 8.75 15.49 39.28
N ARG A 718 7.43 15.73 39.23
CA ARG A 718 6.79 17.06 39.35
C ARG A 718 7.33 18.08 38.36
N ASN A 719 7.93 17.58 37.28
CA ASN A 719 8.30 18.37 36.13
C ASN A 719 6.99 18.76 35.44
N GLN A 720 6.59 20.04 35.54
CA GLN A 720 5.20 20.41 35.29
C GLN A 720 4.77 20.30 33.82
N ILE A 721 4.29 19.11 33.46
CA ILE A 721 3.22 18.97 32.45
C ILE A 721 1.85 19.27 33.10
N ASN A 722 1.56 19.04 34.39
CA ASN A 722 1.90 17.94 35.32
C ASN A 722 0.78 16.89 35.19
N GLN A 723 0.91 15.63 35.59
CA GLN A 723 1.96 14.61 35.46
C GLN A 723 1.50 13.42 36.33
N THR A 724 1.55 12.21 35.79
CA THR A 724 2.25 11.13 36.49
C THR A 724 3.03 10.38 35.42
N ALA A 725 4.32 10.16 35.64
CA ALA A 725 5.17 9.67 34.56
C ALA A 725 4.77 8.27 34.10
N ASP A 726 5.14 7.93 32.87
CA ASP A 726 6.22 6.95 32.73
C ASP A 726 6.98 7.26 31.42
N LEU A 727 8.13 7.92 31.63
CA LEU A 727 8.87 8.70 30.65
C LEU A 727 10.13 7.94 30.21
N ASP A 728 9.96 6.98 29.30
CA ASP A 728 11.06 6.52 28.44
C ASP A 728 10.52 6.18 27.05
N GLY A 729 11.14 6.74 26.01
CA GLY A 729 10.54 6.79 24.66
C GLY A 729 9.22 7.58 24.54
N GLN A 730 8.61 8.00 25.66
CA GLN A 730 7.27 8.58 25.77
C GLN A 730 7.16 9.95 25.07
N SER A 731 6.83 9.94 23.78
CA SER A 731 6.64 11.15 22.98
C SER A 731 5.27 11.78 23.27
N VAL A 732 5.19 12.54 24.38
CA VAL A 732 3.99 13.28 24.77
C VAL A 732 3.95 14.63 24.04
N ILE A 733 3.55 14.60 22.77
CA ILE A 733 3.45 15.81 21.93
C ILE A 733 2.00 16.31 21.92
N GLY A 734 1.70 17.24 22.85
CA GLY A 734 0.50 18.08 22.79
C GLY A 734 0.01 18.57 24.15
N GLN A 735 -1.12 19.29 24.14
CA GLN A 735 -1.52 20.11 25.29
C GLN A 735 -2.49 19.40 26.24
N ARG A 736 -2.25 19.61 27.54
CA ARG A 736 -3.14 19.14 28.64
C ARG A 736 -3.45 17.63 28.56
N ASN A 737 -2.52 16.86 27.99
CA ASN A 737 -2.55 15.41 28.05
C ASN A 737 -2.31 15.00 29.51
N ILE A 738 -3.27 14.28 30.08
CA ILE A 738 -3.14 13.69 31.41
C ILE A 738 -2.57 12.29 31.19
N THR A 739 -1.27 12.24 30.95
CA THR A 739 -0.48 11.02 31.05
C THR A 739 -0.22 10.76 32.54
N THR A 740 -0.66 9.59 33.01
CA THR A 740 -0.54 9.10 34.38
C THR A 740 -0.33 7.59 34.29
N ASP A 741 0.82 7.04 34.67
CA ASP A 741 1.08 5.59 34.63
C ASP A 741 1.10 4.98 33.20
N ALA A 742 1.77 5.64 32.25
CA ALA A 742 1.68 5.35 30.81
C ALA A 742 3.05 5.07 30.14
N SER A 743 3.71 3.96 30.50
CA SER A 743 5.08 3.61 30.03
C SER A 743 5.18 3.55 28.52
N ASN A 744 6.31 3.96 27.93
CA ASN A 744 6.60 3.81 26.49
C ASN A 744 5.57 4.49 25.55
N SER A 745 4.62 5.24 26.11
CA SER A 745 3.35 5.52 25.43
C SER A 745 3.41 6.75 24.54
N GLN A 746 3.07 6.55 23.27
CA GLN A 746 3.18 7.55 22.23
C GLN A 746 1.91 8.40 22.21
N THR A 747 1.97 9.64 22.72
CA THR A 747 0.76 10.46 22.96
C THR A 747 0.80 11.73 22.10
N TYR A 748 0.24 11.64 20.89
CA TYR A 748 0.19 12.71 19.90
C TYR A 748 -1.20 13.37 19.87
N GLY A 749 -1.31 14.64 20.25
CA GLY A 749 -2.55 15.42 20.23
C GLY A 749 -2.96 15.95 21.62
N ASN A 750 -4.23 16.30 21.84
CA ASN A 750 -4.62 17.15 22.99
C ASN A 750 -5.73 16.56 23.88
N GLU A 751 -5.69 16.92 25.17
CA GLU A 751 -6.68 16.51 26.18
C GLU A 751 -6.83 14.98 26.32
N ASN A 752 -5.85 14.21 25.86
CA ASN A 752 -5.86 12.76 25.98
C ASN A 752 -5.57 12.35 27.42
N LYS A 753 -6.30 11.35 27.90
CA LYS A 753 -6.16 10.80 29.25
C LYS A 753 -5.59 9.39 29.12
N VAL A 754 -4.30 9.26 29.40
CA VAL A 754 -3.51 8.05 29.14
C VAL A 754 -3.13 7.47 30.48
N TYR A 755 -3.79 6.36 30.85
CA TYR A 755 -3.68 5.74 32.16
C TYR A 755 -3.01 4.37 32.17
N ALA A 756 -2.53 3.86 31.01
CA ALA A 756 -1.89 2.56 30.90
C ALA A 756 -0.67 2.57 29.94
N PRO A 757 0.27 1.61 30.12
CA PRO A 757 1.53 1.50 29.39
C PRO A 757 1.45 0.87 28.00
N ASP A 758 2.58 0.95 27.28
CA ASP A 758 2.85 0.45 25.92
C ASP A 758 1.81 0.91 24.89
N SER A 759 1.17 2.04 25.16
CA SER A 759 -0.03 2.49 24.47
C SER A 759 0.24 3.60 23.45
N SER A 760 -0.52 3.62 22.38
CA SER A 760 -0.38 4.60 21.29
C SER A 760 -1.68 5.38 21.11
N ILE A 761 -1.62 6.71 21.24
CA ILE A 761 -2.76 7.60 21.01
C ILE A 761 -2.38 8.67 20.00
N GLN A 762 -3.19 8.79 18.94
CA GLN A 762 -3.11 9.88 17.97
C GLN A 762 -4.49 10.55 17.81
N GLY A 763 -4.65 11.75 18.36
CA GLY A 763 -5.87 12.56 18.24
C GLY A 763 -6.25 13.29 19.53
N ASN A 764 -7.55 13.51 19.78
CA ASN A 764 -8.00 14.40 20.87
C ASN A 764 -9.12 13.83 21.75
N ASN A 765 -9.13 14.23 23.03
CA ASN A 765 -10.14 13.82 24.03
C ASN A 765 -10.29 12.30 24.19
N ASN A 766 -9.29 11.51 23.80
CA ASN A 766 -9.33 10.06 23.96
C ASN A 766 -9.03 9.68 25.41
N THR A 767 -9.66 8.61 25.89
CA THR A 767 -9.39 8.04 27.22
C THR A 767 -8.93 6.60 27.05
N LEU A 768 -7.81 6.26 27.68
CA LEU A 768 -7.23 4.93 27.70
C LEU A 768 -6.97 4.61 29.16
N THR A 769 -7.79 3.73 29.76
CA THR A 769 -7.78 3.51 31.22
C THR A 769 -6.60 2.63 31.66
N ASN A 770 -6.37 2.55 32.97
CA ASN A 770 -5.33 1.73 33.60
C ASN A 770 -5.45 0.21 33.39
N LYS A 771 -6.52 -0.28 32.74
CA LYS A 771 -6.62 -1.68 32.29
C LYS A 771 -6.06 -1.90 30.88
N SER A 772 -5.72 -0.83 30.16
CA SER A 772 -5.54 -0.81 28.71
C SER A 772 -4.09 -0.92 28.28
N VAL A 773 -3.31 -1.81 28.91
CA VAL A 773 -1.93 -2.12 28.51
C VAL A 773 -1.90 -2.51 27.03
N ASP A 774 -0.95 -2.00 26.24
CA ASP A 774 -0.89 -2.22 24.78
C ASP A 774 -2.15 -1.68 24.04
N GLY A 775 -2.79 -0.63 24.59
CA GLY A 775 -3.98 -0.02 24.03
C GLY A 775 -3.65 0.94 22.87
N HIS A 776 -4.47 0.96 21.82
CA HIS A 776 -4.20 1.74 20.61
C HIS A 776 -5.43 2.57 20.21
N ILE A 777 -5.26 3.89 20.08
CA ILE A 777 -6.33 4.82 19.70
C ILE A 777 -5.90 5.76 18.58
N VAL A 778 -6.73 5.89 17.54
CA VAL A 778 -6.58 6.95 16.54
C VAL A 778 -7.94 7.65 16.32
N GLY A 779 -7.99 8.96 16.49
CA GLY A 779 -9.18 9.78 16.27
C GLY A 779 -9.65 10.56 17.51
N ASN A 780 -10.96 10.70 17.74
CA ASN A 780 -11.49 11.63 18.73
C ASN A 780 -12.55 11.02 19.65
N PHE A 781 -12.49 11.37 20.95
CA PHE A 781 -13.45 10.93 21.98
C PHE A 781 -13.59 9.40 22.11
N ASN A 782 -12.61 8.61 21.69
CA ASN A 782 -12.66 7.16 21.87
C ASN A 782 -12.26 6.78 23.30
N SER A 783 -12.81 5.68 23.80
CA SER A 783 -12.50 5.11 25.11
C SER A 783 -12.01 3.68 24.97
N VAL A 784 -10.83 3.36 25.50
CA VAL A 784 -10.34 1.99 25.68
C VAL A 784 -10.24 1.72 27.18
N ASP A 785 -10.78 0.58 27.62
CA ASP A 785 -10.72 0.05 28.99
C ASP A 785 -10.27 -1.44 29.01
N GLY A 786 -9.70 -1.94 27.91
CA GLY A 786 -9.25 -3.31 27.76
C GLY A 786 -7.82 -3.42 27.22
N GLN A 787 -7.03 -4.34 27.78
CA GLN A 787 -5.66 -4.68 27.33
C GLN A 787 -5.65 -5.08 25.85
N GLY A 788 -4.69 -4.58 25.06
CA GLY A 788 -4.61 -4.82 23.60
C GLY A 788 -5.80 -4.24 22.83
N GLY A 789 -6.54 -3.30 23.43
CA GLY A 789 -7.77 -2.75 22.88
C GLY A 789 -7.51 -1.69 21.80
N LEU A 790 -8.09 -1.89 20.62
CA LEU A 790 -8.00 -0.97 19.49
C LEU A 790 -9.28 -0.12 19.39
N ALA A 791 -9.14 1.20 19.19
CA ALA A 791 -10.26 2.09 18.90
C ALA A 791 -9.90 3.13 17.82
N LEU A 792 -10.49 3.01 16.63
CA LEU A 792 -10.23 3.88 15.48
C LEU A 792 -11.49 4.67 15.10
N GLY A 793 -11.39 5.99 14.94
CA GLY A 793 -12.48 6.85 14.49
C GLY A 793 -13.02 7.78 15.59
N THR A 794 -14.34 7.81 15.82
CA THR A 794 -14.99 8.77 16.74
C THR A 794 -15.99 8.14 17.71
N ARG A 795 -15.86 8.44 19.01
CA ARG A 795 -16.78 7.98 20.08
C ARG A 795 -16.98 6.46 20.13
N ASN A 796 -15.94 5.68 19.86
CA ASN A 796 -16.00 4.23 20.05
C ASN A 796 -15.57 3.83 21.47
N THR A 797 -16.05 2.68 21.94
CA THR A 797 -15.90 2.19 23.32
C THR A 797 -15.42 0.73 23.31
N THR A 798 -14.14 0.51 23.64
CA THR A 798 -13.46 -0.79 23.63
C THR A 798 -13.14 -1.22 25.08
N ASN A 799 -14.05 -1.94 25.74
CA ASN A 799 -13.98 -2.20 27.19
C ASN A 799 -13.39 -3.57 27.58
N ALA A 800 -12.85 -4.34 26.65
CA ALA A 800 -12.43 -5.71 26.91
C ALA A 800 -11.13 -6.10 26.18
N ILE A 801 -10.49 -7.15 26.69
CA ILE A 801 -9.18 -7.63 26.24
C ILE A 801 -9.21 -7.97 24.74
N GLN A 802 -8.26 -7.45 23.97
CA GLN A 802 -8.09 -7.64 22.53
C GLN A 802 -9.35 -7.31 21.70
N ALA A 803 -10.25 -6.49 22.23
CA ALA A 803 -11.40 -6.00 21.48
C ALA A 803 -11.00 -4.88 20.51
N ILE A 804 -11.74 -4.77 19.39
CA ILE A 804 -11.47 -3.85 18.29
C ILE A 804 -12.75 -3.06 17.99
N THR A 805 -12.66 -1.73 18.02
CA THR A 805 -13.72 -0.85 17.50
C THR A 805 -13.19 0.06 16.39
N ILE A 806 -13.94 0.18 15.29
CA ILE A 806 -13.54 1.00 14.12
C ILE A 806 -14.76 1.71 13.53
N GLY A 807 -14.74 3.04 13.45
CA GLY A 807 -15.78 3.86 12.84
C GLY A 807 -16.39 4.86 13.83
N THR A 808 -17.71 4.84 14.01
CA THR A 808 -18.42 5.82 14.86
C THR A 808 -19.44 5.16 15.80
N PHE A 809 -19.42 5.53 17.09
CA PHE A 809 -20.36 5.02 18.12
C PHE A 809 -20.38 3.48 18.28
N ASN A 810 -19.31 2.76 17.92
CA ASN A 810 -19.26 1.32 18.11
C ASN A 810 -18.87 0.96 19.55
N THR A 811 -19.46 -0.09 20.11
CA THR A 811 -19.23 -0.56 21.48
C THR A 811 -18.87 -2.04 21.47
N ALA A 812 -17.69 -2.39 21.99
CA ALA A 812 -17.23 -3.77 22.16
C ALA A 812 -16.84 -4.01 23.64
N THR A 813 -17.53 -4.93 24.31
CA THR A 813 -17.33 -5.19 25.77
C THR A 813 -17.08 -6.66 26.09
N ALA A 814 -16.76 -7.49 25.10
CA ALA A 814 -16.37 -8.88 25.27
C ALA A 814 -14.94 -9.09 24.78
N THR A 815 -14.21 -10.01 25.40
CA THR A 815 -12.85 -10.37 24.99
C THR A 815 -12.83 -10.79 23.51
N ASN A 816 -11.88 -10.28 22.75
CA ASN A 816 -11.74 -10.46 21.29
C ASN A 816 -12.95 -9.97 20.46
N ALA A 817 -13.80 -9.10 21.00
CA ALA A 817 -14.97 -8.62 20.27
C ALA A 817 -14.62 -7.56 19.22
N ILE A 818 -15.26 -7.63 18.05
CA ILE A 818 -15.01 -6.76 16.91
C ILE A 818 -16.28 -5.97 16.60
N ALA A 819 -16.25 -4.64 16.66
CA ALA A 819 -17.38 -3.78 16.31
C ALA A 819 -16.97 -2.70 15.29
N ILE A 820 -17.35 -2.87 14.02
CA ILE A 820 -16.86 -2.06 12.89
C ILE A 820 -18.02 -1.40 12.13
N GLY A 821 -17.98 -0.08 11.94
CA GLY A 821 -18.93 0.70 11.15
C GLY A 821 -19.61 1.80 11.96
N SER A 822 -20.94 1.80 12.05
CA SER A 822 -21.71 2.81 12.78
C SER A 822 -22.73 2.22 13.76
N ASN A 823 -22.67 2.62 15.04
CA ASN A 823 -23.61 2.23 16.11
C ASN A 823 -23.69 0.70 16.35
N ASN A 824 -22.64 -0.07 16.07
CA ASN A 824 -22.63 -1.51 16.30
C ASN A 824 -22.30 -1.84 17.77
N THR A 825 -22.87 -2.93 18.29
CA THR A 825 -22.74 -3.39 19.67
C THR A 825 -22.29 -4.86 19.69
N ALA A 826 -21.16 -5.16 20.32
CA ALA A 826 -20.58 -6.50 20.45
C ALA A 826 -20.32 -6.83 21.93
N THR A 827 -21.30 -7.45 22.59
CA THR A 827 -21.40 -7.51 24.07
C THR A 827 -21.85 -8.88 24.55
N ALA A 828 -20.94 -9.86 24.54
CA ALA A 828 -21.15 -11.22 25.01
C ALA A 828 -20.50 -11.48 26.38
N THR A 829 -21.03 -12.44 27.14
CA THR A 829 -20.53 -12.77 28.49
C THR A 829 -19.26 -13.62 28.51
N ALA A 830 -18.87 -14.24 27.38
CA ALA A 830 -17.69 -15.12 27.31
C ALA A 830 -17.08 -15.24 25.88
N THR A 831 -16.52 -14.13 25.37
CA THR A 831 -15.62 -14.03 24.18
C THR A 831 -16.23 -13.98 22.76
N ASN A 832 -15.43 -13.43 21.82
CA ASN A 832 -15.47 -13.59 20.36
C ASN A 832 -16.75 -13.11 19.62
N ALA A 833 -17.40 -12.02 20.07
CA ALA A 833 -18.57 -11.46 19.37
C ALA A 833 -18.16 -10.49 18.24
N ILE A 834 -18.79 -10.60 17.06
CA ILE A 834 -18.47 -9.80 15.86
C ILE A 834 -19.72 -9.05 15.38
N ALA A 835 -19.64 -7.72 15.26
CA ALA A 835 -20.70 -6.85 14.75
C ALA A 835 -20.14 -5.88 13.68
N ILE A 836 -20.55 -6.00 12.42
CA ILE A 836 -19.95 -5.25 11.30
C ILE A 836 -21.03 -4.64 10.39
N GLY A 837 -21.03 -3.32 10.23
CA GLY A 837 -21.94 -2.57 9.34
C GLY A 837 -22.64 -1.43 10.08
N SER A 838 -23.98 -1.42 10.16
CA SER A 838 -24.71 -0.41 10.93
C SER A 838 -25.81 -0.96 11.84
N TYR A 839 -25.87 -0.48 13.09
CA TYR A 839 -26.85 -0.87 14.10
C TYR A 839 -26.91 -2.39 14.40
N ASN A 840 -25.86 -3.16 14.08
CA ASN A 840 -25.82 -4.58 14.41
C ASN A 840 -25.54 -4.79 15.91
N ASN A 841 -26.17 -5.81 16.50
CA ASN A 841 -26.07 -6.14 17.91
C ASN A 841 -25.75 -7.63 18.07
N ALA A 842 -24.52 -7.96 18.46
CA ALA A 842 -24.00 -9.30 18.68
C ALA A 842 -23.79 -9.53 20.18
N THR A 843 -24.73 -10.21 20.85
CA THR A 843 -24.70 -10.43 22.31
C THR A 843 -24.54 -11.90 22.71
N GLY A 844 -24.66 -12.84 21.78
CA GLY A 844 -24.35 -14.25 22.04
C GLY A 844 -22.84 -14.49 22.13
N ASN A 845 -22.42 -15.48 22.92
CA ASN A 845 -21.04 -15.99 22.89
C ASN A 845 -20.71 -16.45 21.45
N GLN A 846 -19.58 -16.03 20.88
CA GLN A 846 -19.22 -16.34 19.49
C GLN A 846 -20.33 -16.00 18.47
N SER A 847 -21.05 -14.89 18.70
CA SER A 847 -22.09 -14.41 17.77
C SER A 847 -21.50 -13.55 16.65
N ILE A 848 -22.06 -13.65 15.46
CA ILE A 848 -21.68 -12.88 14.26
C ILE A 848 -22.90 -12.09 13.76
N SER A 849 -22.76 -10.79 13.50
CA SER A 849 -23.86 -9.91 13.12
C SER A 849 -23.39 -8.89 12.09
N ILE A 850 -23.62 -9.16 10.80
CA ILE A 850 -23.02 -8.42 9.68
C ILE A 850 -24.10 -7.85 8.75
N GLY A 851 -23.98 -6.58 8.39
CA GLY A 851 -24.92 -5.87 7.51
C GLY A 851 -25.61 -4.73 8.24
N THR A 852 -26.94 -4.74 8.30
CA THR A 852 -27.73 -3.68 8.95
C THR A 852 -28.73 -4.25 9.94
N GLY A 853 -28.83 -3.65 11.14
CA GLY A 853 -29.90 -3.87 12.11
C GLY A 853 -30.04 -5.28 12.70
N ASN A 854 -29.11 -6.20 12.41
CA ASN A 854 -29.21 -7.58 12.86
C ASN A 854 -29.00 -7.70 14.37
N LYS A 855 -29.78 -8.57 15.03
CA LYS A 855 -29.69 -8.80 16.49
C LYS A 855 -29.49 -10.28 16.78
N VAL A 856 -28.26 -10.68 17.08
CA VAL A 856 -27.87 -12.07 17.32
C VAL A 856 -27.56 -12.26 18.80
N THR A 857 -28.54 -12.82 19.53
CA THR A 857 -28.42 -13.11 20.96
C THR A 857 -28.17 -14.60 21.25
N GLY A 858 -28.43 -15.47 20.26
CA GLY A 858 -28.08 -16.89 20.34
C GLY A 858 -26.57 -17.12 20.38
N ASN A 859 -26.11 -18.11 21.15
CA ASN A 859 -24.69 -18.48 21.20
C ASN A 859 -24.27 -19.21 19.90
N ASN A 860 -23.02 -19.07 19.49
CA ASN A 860 -22.43 -19.74 18.32
C ASN A 860 -23.26 -19.57 17.04
N SER A 861 -23.83 -18.38 16.83
CA SER A 861 -24.86 -18.09 15.83
C SER A 861 -24.47 -16.88 14.96
N GLY A 862 -24.97 -16.79 13.74
CA GLY A 862 -24.54 -15.75 12.79
C GLY A 862 -25.64 -15.22 11.87
N ALA A 863 -25.79 -13.89 11.79
CA ALA A 863 -26.64 -13.21 10.81
C ALA A 863 -25.77 -12.41 9.82
N ILE A 864 -26.09 -12.53 8.53
CA ILE A 864 -25.49 -11.73 7.45
C ILE A 864 -26.62 -11.21 6.55
N GLY A 865 -26.93 -9.91 6.60
CA GLY A 865 -28.04 -9.31 5.83
C GLY A 865 -28.64 -8.06 6.46
N ASP A 866 -29.92 -7.80 6.20
CA ASP A 866 -30.67 -6.64 6.71
C ASP A 866 -32.19 -6.92 6.82
N PRO A 867 -32.81 -6.76 8.00
CA PRO A 867 -32.33 -7.16 9.31
C PRO A 867 -32.87 -8.56 9.68
N THR A 868 -32.17 -9.28 10.56
CA THR A 868 -32.65 -10.54 11.15
C THR A 868 -32.37 -10.58 12.66
N ILE A 869 -33.31 -11.12 13.43
CA ILE A 869 -33.14 -11.37 14.88
C ILE A 869 -32.93 -12.87 15.09
N ILE A 870 -31.81 -13.29 15.69
CA ILE A 870 -31.54 -14.69 16.02
C ILE A 870 -31.46 -14.85 17.54
N THR A 871 -32.35 -15.67 18.11
CA THR A 871 -32.36 -16.04 19.53
C THR A 871 -32.01 -17.51 19.78
N GLY A 872 -32.24 -18.39 18.81
CA GLY A 872 -31.80 -19.80 18.88
C GLY A 872 -30.27 -19.90 18.81
N SER A 873 -29.68 -20.90 19.48
CA SER A 873 -28.22 -21.11 19.48
C SER A 873 -27.77 -21.99 18.30
N GLY A 874 -26.49 -21.96 17.93
CA GLY A 874 -25.93 -22.72 16.80
C GLY A 874 -26.50 -22.37 15.43
N THR A 875 -27.09 -21.18 15.27
CA THR A 875 -28.06 -20.88 14.20
C THR A 875 -27.57 -19.79 13.25
N TYR A 876 -27.74 -19.99 11.94
CA TYR A 876 -27.14 -19.13 10.92
C TYR A 876 -28.13 -18.65 9.85
N THR A 877 -28.09 -17.37 9.52
CA THR A 877 -28.94 -16.76 8.48
C THR A 877 -28.13 -15.91 7.49
N LEU A 878 -28.43 -16.05 6.21
CA LEU A 878 -27.93 -15.21 5.12
C LEU A 878 -29.11 -14.68 4.31
N GLY A 879 -29.31 -13.36 4.33
CA GLY A 879 -30.41 -12.65 3.66
C GLY A 879 -31.28 -11.82 4.60
N ASN A 880 -32.35 -11.26 4.04
CA ASN A 880 -32.98 -10.04 4.55
C ASN A 880 -34.38 -10.27 5.15
N ASN A 881 -34.75 -9.46 6.15
CA ASN A 881 -36.07 -9.45 6.78
C ASN A 881 -36.55 -10.83 7.32
N ASN A 882 -35.67 -11.71 7.79
CA ASN A 882 -36.04 -13.05 8.27
C ASN A 882 -36.61 -13.06 9.71
N GLY A 883 -37.29 -11.99 10.10
CA GLY A 883 -38.02 -11.86 11.37
C GLY A 883 -37.21 -12.23 12.61
N THR A 884 -37.83 -13.07 13.45
CA THR A 884 -37.17 -13.71 14.60
C THR A 884 -36.98 -15.20 14.32
N VAL A 885 -35.74 -15.64 14.43
CA VAL A 885 -35.31 -17.04 14.29
C VAL A 885 -34.99 -17.60 15.68
N SER A 886 -35.87 -18.44 16.18
CA SER A 886 -35.80 -18.97 17.55
C SER A 886 -35.42 -20.44 17.64
N GLY A 887 -35.49 -21.19 16.53
CA GLY A 887 -35.06 -22.59 16.51
C GLY A 887 -33.55 -22.70 16.70
N ASN A 888 -33.09 -23.68 17.46
CA ASN A 888 -31.68 -23.99 17.66
C ASN A 888 -31.12 -24.80 16.48
N GLU A 889 -29.80 -24.77 16.26
CA GLU A 889 -29.09 -25.50 15.19
C GLU A 889 -29.64 -25.25 13.76
N ALA A 890 -30.31 -24.11 13.59
CA ALA A 890 -31.19 -23.84 12.47
C ALA A 890 -30.49 -23.01 11.36
N GLY A 891 -31.06 -23.01 10.15
CA GLY A 891 -30.44 -22.35 8.99
C GLY A 891 -31.42 -21.65 8.05
N ILE A 892 -31.11 -20.43 7.61
CA ILE A 892 -31.86 -19.72 6.54
C ILE A 892 -30.91 -19.19 5.47
N PHE A 893 -31.23 -19.47 4.20
CA PHE A 893 -30.68 -18.78 3.04
C PHE A 893 -31.83 -18.15 2.24
N GLY A 894 -31.91 -16.82 2.20
CA GLY A 894 -32.97 -16.06 1.51
C GLY A 894 -33.71 -15.09 2.43
N ASN A 895 -34.93 -14.69 2.08
CA ASN A 895 -35.55 -13.47 2.62
C ASN A 895 -37.01 -13.65 3.09
N ASN A 896 -37.43 -12.87 4.08
CA ASN A 896 -38.80 -12.84 4.64
C ASN A 896 -39.27 -14.19 5.23
N ASN A 897 -38.36 -15.04 5.67
CA ASN A 897 -38.70 -16.33 6.28
C ASN A 897 -38.91 -16.21 7.80
N THR A 898 -39.57 -17.20 8.39
CA THR A 898 -39.70 -17.39 9.86
C THR A 898 -39.35 -18.82 10.21
N LEU A 899 -38.52 -19.02 11.24
CA LEU A 899 -37.98 -20.33 11.61
C LEU A 899 -37.90 -20.50 13.12
N THR A 900 -38.79 -21.33 13.68
CA THR A 900 -38.87 -21.61 15.12
C THR A 900 -38.65 -23.08 15.46
N GLY A 901 -38.56 -23.96 14.45
CA GLY A 901 -38.27 -25.38 14.62
C GLY A 901 -36.76 -25.67 14.76
N ASP A 902 -36.38 -26.45 15.77
CA ASP A 902 -35.00 -26.85 16.03
C ASP A 902 -34.44 -27.77 14.92
N SER A 903 -33.12 -27.69 14.72
CA SER A 903 -32.29 -28.37 13.72
C SER A 903 -32.79 -28.23 12.25
N SER A 904 -33.67 -27.27 11.97
CA SER A 904 -34.40 -27.12 10.70
C SER A 904 -33.78 -26.08 9.76
N ARG A 905 -34.02 -26.20 8.45
CA ARG A 905 -33.33 -25.43 7.40
C ARG A 905 -34.28 -24.91 6.31
N ILE A 906 -34.07 -23.68 5.87
CA ILE A 906 -34.83 -23.00 4.81
C ILE A 906 -33.86 -22.49 3.71
N ILE A 907 -34.20 -22.75 2.45
CA ILE A 907 -33.58 -22.15 1.27
C ILE A 907 -34.70 -21.55 0.40
N GLY A 908 -34.72 -20.22 0.28
CA GLY A 908 -35.71 -19.46 -0.48
C GLY A 908 -36.41 -18.38 0.37
N ASN A 909 -37.64 -18.02 0.03
CA ASN A 909 -38.28 -16.79 0.53
C ASN A 909 -39.72 -16.98 1.02
N LYS A 910 -40.15 -16.15 2.00
CA LYS A 910 -41.53 -16.17 2.54
C LYS A 910 -41.99 -17.53 3.10
N ASN A 911 -41.06 -18.35 3.59
CA ASN A 911 -41.39 -19.65 4.19
C ASN A 911 -41.55 -19.52 5.71
N SER A 912 -42.48 -20.27 6.30
CA SER A 912 -42.70 -20.35 7.75
C SER A 912 -42.54 -21.78 8.24
N VAL A 913 -41.53 -22.04 9.07
CA VAL A 913 -41.17 -23.39 9.52
C VAL A 913 -41.15 -23.45 11.05
N THR A 914 -42.13 -24.15 11.62
CA THR A 914 -42.23 -24.41 13.06
C THR A 914 -41.92 -25.86 13.43
N GLY A 915 -42.00 -26.78 12.45
CA GLY A 915 -41.63 -28.19 12.63
C GLY A 915 -40.12 -28.36 12.82
N GLN A 916 -39.72 -29.28 13.70
CA GLN A 916 -38.32 -29.63 14.00
C GLN A 916 -37.75 -30.62 12.98
N ASN A 917 -36.42 -30.65 12.82
CA ASN A 917 -35.71 -31.54 11.88
C ASN A 917 -36.22 -31.43 10.42
N THR A 918 -36.77 -30.28 10.03
CA THR A 918 -37.49 -30.07 8.77
C THR A 918 -36.66 -29.26 7.77
N PHE A 919 -36.71 -29.63 6.50
CA PHE A 919 -35.95 -29.01 5.40
C PHE A 919 -36.89 -28.45 4.33
N VAL A 920 -36.79 -27.14 4.05
CA VAL A 920 -37.58 -26.46 3.02
C VAL A 920 -36.66 -25.86 1.97
N MET A 921 -36.89 -26.19 0.70
CA MET A 921 -36.27 -25.53 -0.46
C MET A 921 -37.37 -25.06 -1.42
N GLY A 922 -37.79 -23.81 -1.28
CA GLY A 922 -38.97 -23.27 -1.95
C GLY A 922 -39.29 -21.84 -1.56
N ASN A 923 -40.42 -21.32 -2.03
CA ASN A 923 -40.97 -20.05 -1.55
C ASN A 923 -42.45 -20.23 -1.21
N GLY A 924 -42.94 -19.47 -0.23
CA GLY A 924 -44.35 -19.50 0.20
C GLY A 924 -44.77 -20.75 1.00
N VAL A 925 -43.81 -21.59 1.41
CA VAL A 925 -44.07 -22.86 2.10
C VAL A 925 -44.39 -22.62 3.59
N MET A 926 -45.44 -23.27 4.09
CA MET A 926 -45.70 -23.40 5.52
C MET A 926 -45.47 -24.86 5.96
N ALA A 927 -44.64 -25.07 6.98
CA ALA A 927 -44.21 -26.37 7.46
C ALA A 927 -44.30 -26.45 9.00
N THR A 928 -45.23 -27.25 9.51
CA THR A 928 -45.58 -27.30 10.93
C THR A 928 -45.29 -28.64 11.59
N ALA A 929 -45.22 -29.74 10.84
CA ALA A 929 -44.78 -31.04 11.37
C ALA A 929 -43.26 -31.27 11.26
N ASN A 930 -42.78 -32.14 12.16
CA ASN A 930 -41.37 -32.51 12.27
C ASN A 930 -40.94 -33.52 11.19
N ASN A 931 -39.64 -33.59 10.93
CA ASN A 931 -38.98 -34.53 10.01
C ASN A 931 -39.39 -34.40 8.53
N ASN A 932 -39.96 -33.27 8.12
CA ASN A 932 -40.49 -33.10 6.77
C ASN A 932 -39.46 -32.50 5.80
N VAL A 933 -39.57 -32.86 4.53
CA VAL A 933 -38.80 -32.28 3.42
C VAL A 933 -39.79 -31.70 2.42
N ILE A 934 -39.71 -30.41 2.13
CA ILE A 934 -40.65 -29.74 1.22
C ILE A 934 -39.87 -28.99 0.13
N LEU A 935 -40.15 -29.34 -1.12
CA LEU A 935 -39.39 -28.91 -2.29
C LEU A 935 -40.31 -28.20 -3.30
N GLY A 936 -39.86 -27.05 -3.80
CA GLY A 936 -40.56 -26.26 -4.83
C GLY A 936 -41.39 -25.09 -4.29
N ASN A 937 -41.82 -24.23 -5.21
CA ASN A 937 -42.66 -23.05 -4.92
C ASN A 937 -44.08 -23.48 -4.52
N ASP A 938 -44.69 -22.83 -3.53
CA ASP A 938 -46.07 -23.06 -3.06
C ASP A 938 -46.38 -24.54 -2.72
N SER A 939 -45.36 -25.33 -2.40
CA SER A 939 -45.52 -26.72 -1.99
C SER A 939 -46.07 -26.81 -0.56
N SER A 940 -46.96 -27.77 -0.31
CA SER A 940 -47.66 -27.95 0.96
C SER A 940 -47.29 -29.26 1.63
N GLU A 941 -47.29 -29.29 2.96
CA GLU A 941 -47.19 -30.53 3.74
C GLU A 941 -48.54 -31.27 3.91
N SER A 942 -49.66 -30.62 3.56
CA SER A 942 -51.01 -31.22 3.67
C SER A 942 -51.53 -31.72 2.32
N SER A 943 -52.18 -32.88 2.33
CA SER A 943 -52.67 -33.60 1.15
C SER A 943 -53.81 -34.57 1.53
N ALA A 944 -54.34 -35.33 0.57
CA ALA A 944 -55.35 -36.35 0.85
C ALA A 944 -54.88 -37.50 1.78
N THR A 945 -53.57 -37.65 2.03
CA THR A 945 -52.97 -38.69 2.89
C THR A 945 -52.11 -38.11 4.02
N THR A 946 -52.07 -36.79 4.18
CA THR A 946 -51.25 -36.09 5.18
C THR A 946 -52.02 -34.93 5.82
N THR A 947 -52.10 -34.89 7.14
CA THR A 947 -52.75 -33.79 7.88
C THR A 947 -51.68 -33.00 8.62
N TYR A 948 -51.51 -31.72 8.29
CA TYR A 948 -50.40 -30.88 8.78
C TYR A 948 -49.04 -31.59 8.67
N GLY A 949 -48.75 -32.20 7.52
CA GLY A 949 -47.47 -32.90 7.31
C GLY A 949 -47.30 -34.24 8.04
N VAL A 950 -48.24 -34.65 8.89
CA VAL A 950 -48.23 -35.98 9.52
C VAL A 950 -48.87 -37.00 8.55
N PRO A 951 -48.13 -38.03 8.10
CA PRO A 951 -48.66 -39.04 7.18
C PRO A 951 -49.53 -40.07 7.89
N THR A 952 -50.68 -40.41 7.31
CA THR A 952 -51.43 -41.61 7.72
C THR A 952 -50.71 -42.86 7.23
N GLN A 953 -50.36 -43.78 8.13
CA GLN A 953 -49.67 -45.03 7.77
C GLN A 953 -50.58 -45.95 6.94
N VAL A 954 -50.31 -46.07 5.63
CA VAL A 954 -51.09 -46.90 4.70
C VAL A 954 -50.53 -48.33 4.65
N ASN A 955 -51.12 -49.24 5.42
CA ASN A 955 -50.70 -50.65 5.48
C ASN A 955 -51.41 -51.56 4.45
N ASN A 956 -52.48 -51.07 3.83
CA ASN A 956 -53.30 -51.77 2.84
C ASN A 956 -54.10 -50.76 1.98
N GLY A 957 -54.68 -51.24 0.88
CA GLY A 957 -55.67 -50.53 0.08
C GLY A 957 -56.65 -51.50 -0.59
N THR A 958 -57.92 -51.11 -0.70
CA THR A 958 -58.99 -51.95 -1.26
C THR A 958 -59.45 -51.39 -2.61
N VAL A 959 -59.47 -52.24 -3.64
CA VAL A 959 -59.95 -51.91 -4.98
C VAL A 959 -60.98 -52.96 -5.40
N ASN A 960 -62.18 -52.52 -5.81
CA ASN A 960 -63.29 -53.39 -6.24
C ASN A 960 -63.61 -54.54 -5.25
N GLY A 961 -63.47 -54.29 -3.94
CA GLY A 961 -63.69 -55.29 -2.89
C GLY A 961 -62.49 -56.19 -2.56
N ILE A 962 -61.41 -56.15 -3.34
CA ILE A 962 -60.16 -56.88 -3.06
C ILE A 962 -59.22 -55.99 -2.24
N THR A 963 -58.87 -56.42 -1.04
CA THR A 963 -57.91 -55.71 -0.16
C THR A 963 -56.49 -56.25 -0.38
N TYR A 964 -55.61 -55.39 -0.87
CA TYR A 964 -54.18 -55.65 -0.97
C TYR A 964 -53.50 -55.07 0.27
N GLY A 965 -52.70 -55.85 1.00
CA GLY A 965 -52.14 -55.43 2.30
C GLY A 965 -50.72 -55.90 2.55
N ASN A 966 -50.22 -55.60 3.75
CA ASN A 966 -48.83 -55.78 4.17
C ASN A 966 -47.85 -54.94 3.34
N PHE A 967 -48.22 -53.69 3.04
CA PHE A 967 -47.31 -52.75 2.39
C PHE A 967 -46.11 -52.43 3.29
N ALA A 968 -44.92 -52.38 2.70
CA ALA A 968 -43.67 -52.18 3.42
C ALA A 968 -43.38 -50.69 3.70
N GLY A 969 -42.59 -50.45 4.75
CA GLY A 969 -42.15 -49.10 5.15
C GLY A 969 -42.99 -48.49 6.28
N ARG A 970 -42.37 -47.58 7.03
CA ARG A 970 -42.99 -46.79 8.10
C ARG A 970 -42.71 -45.32 7.84
N ALA A 971 -43.76 -44.51 7.70
CA ALA A 971 -43.58 -43.07 7.52
C ALA A 971 -43.22 -42.39 8.85
N MET A 972 -42.18 -41.53 8.82
CA MET A 972 -41.69 -40.74 9.97
C MET A 972 -41.83 -39.23 9.77
N GLY A 973 -42.25 -38.84 8.56
CA GLY A 973 -42.30 -37.52 7.93
C GLY A 973 -42.54 -37.74 6.44
N ILE A 974 -42.63 -36.68 5.64
CA ILE A 974 -42.90 -36.76 4.20
C ILE A 974 -41.90 -35.97 3.35
N VAL A 975 -41.75 -36.37 2.09
CA VAL A 975 -41.14 -35.55 1.02
C VAL A 975 -42.28 -35.00 0.16
N SER A 976 -42.57 -33.70 0.26
CA SER A 976 -43.54 -33.02 -0.59
C SER A 976 -42.87 -32.27 -1.74
N VAL A 977 -43.45 -32.35 -2.93
CA VAL A 977 -42.95 -31.71 -4.17
C VAL A 977 -43.98 -30.76 -4.81
N GLY A 978 -45.12 -30.50 -4.17
CA GLY A 978 -46.19 -29.65 -4.69
C GLY A 978 -47.32 -29.46 -3.68
N ALA A 979 -48.51 -29.06 -4.15
CA ALA A 979 -49.73 -29.04 -3.36
C ALA A 979 -50.90 -29.64 -4.17
N THR A 980 -52.07 -29.81 -3.55
CA THR A 980 -53.25 -30.39 -4.21
C THR A 980 -53.74 -29.51 -5.36
N GLY A 981 -53.79 -30.06 -6.57
CA GLY A 981 -54.09 -29.34 -7.81
C GLY A 981 -52.88 -28.62 -8.44
N THR A 982 -51.70 -28.71 -7.83
CA THR A 982 -50.42 -28.17 -8.32
C THR A 982 -49.28 -29.20 -8.17
N GLU A 983 -49.61 -30.48 -8.36
CA GLU A 983 -48.69 -31.60 -8.27
C GLU A 983 -47.57 -31.53 -9.32
N ARG A 984 -46.38 -32.04 -8.98
CA ARG A 984 -45.21 -32.06 -9.88
C ARG A 984 -44.82 -33.47 -10.27
N GLN A 985 -44.46 -33.65 -11.55
CA GLN A 985 -43.90 -34.90 -12.05
C GLN A 985 -42.49 -35.13 -11.50
N ILE A 986 -42.23 -36.34 -10.99
CA ILE A 986 -40.88 -36.78 -10.61
C ILE A 986 -40.32 -37.60 -11.78
N ILE A 987 -39.44 -36.97 -12.57
CA ILE A 987 -38.83 -37.57 -13.77
C ILE A 987 -37.48 -38.24 -13.46
N ASN A 988 -36.98 -39.04 -14.40
CA ASN A 988 -35.69 -39.77 -14.31
C ASN A 988 -35.60 -40.80 -13.17
N VAL A 989 -36.73 -41.25 -12.63
CA VAL A 989 -36.80 -42.36 -11.66
C VAL A 989 -36.42 -43.68 -12.36
N ALA A 990 -35.31 -44.30 -11.94
CA ALA A 990 -34.90 -45.62 -12.40
C ALA A 990 -35.86 -46.72 -11.90
N PRO A 991 -35.93 -47.91 -12.53
CA PRO A 991 -36.80 -48.98 -12.06
C PRO A 991 -36.46 -49.45 -10.63
N GLY A 992 -37.38 -49.30 -9.69
CA GLY A 992 -37.23 -49.77 -8.32
C GLY A 992 -37.34 -51.30 -8.17
N GLN A 993 -36.87 -51.87 -7.06
CA GLN A 993 -37.05 -53.30 -6.79
C GLN A 993 -38.53 -53.64 -6.58
N ILE A 994 -38.96 -54.79 -7.11
CA ILE A 994 -40.32 -55.31 -6.96
C ILE A 994 -40.26 -56.53 -6.03
N SER A 995 -40.54 -56.33 -4.74
CA SER A 995 -40.61 -57.37 -3.73
C SER A 995 -41.54 -56.96 -2.58
N ALA A 996 -41.97 -57.91 -1.76
CA ALA A 996 -42.87 -57.66 -0.62
C ALA A 996 -42.26 -56.78 0.50
N THR A 997 -40.95 -56.53 0.46
CA THR A 997 -40.24 -55.68 1.43
C THR A 997 -39.63 -54.42 0.79
N SER A 998 -39.92 -54.16 -0.50
CA SER A 998 -39.38 -53.00 -1.22
C SER A 998 -40.03 -51.69 -0.76
N THR A 999 -39.22 -50.64 -0.67
CA THR A 999 -39.66 -49.25 -0.47
C THR A 999 -39.15 -48.35 -1.61
N ASP A 1000 -38.75 -48.93 -2.74
CA ASP A 1000 -38.26 -48.19 -3.91
C ASP A 1000 -39.43 -47.55 -4.68
N ALA A 1001 -39.19 -46.39 -5.29
CA ALA A 1001 -40.17 -45.74 -6.15
C ALA A 1001 -40.39 -46.53 -7.46
N ILE A 1002 -41.66 -46.76 -7.83
CA ILE A 1002 -42.04 -47.41 -9.08
C ILE A 1002 -42.15 -46.36 -10.19
N ASN A 1003 -41.51 -46.61 -11.33
CA ASN A 1003 -41.57 -45.72 -12.49
C ASN A 1003 -42.63 -46.14 -13.53
N GLY A 1004 -42.86 -45.27 -14.52
CA GLY A 1004 -43.87 -45.49 -15.57
C GLY A 1004 -43.64 -46.74 -16.43
N SER A 1005 -42.39 -47.16 -16.68
CA SER A 1005 -42.13 -48.35 -17.50
C SER A 1005 -42.42 -49.65 -16.76
N GLN A 1006 -42.21 -49.69 -15.43
CA GLN A 1006 -42.62 -50.81 -14.59
C GLN A 1006 -44.15 -50.96 -14.54
N LEU A 1007 -44.87 -49.86 -14.32
CA LEU A 1007 -46.34 -49.87 -14.33
C LEU A 1007 -46.88 -50.27 -15.71
N TYR A 1008 -46.26 -49.79 -16.79
CA TYR A 1008 -46.60 -50.17 -18.17
C TYR A 1008 -46.38 -51.67 -18.46
N LEU A 1009 -45.30 -52.28 -17.95
CA LEU A 1009 -45.08 -53.73 -18.06
C LEU A 1009 -46.17 -54.53 -17.33
N THR A 1010 -46.54 -54.11 -16.11
CA THR A 1010 -47.66 -54.71 -15.37
C THR A 1010 -48.98 -54.53 -16.13
N GLN A 1011 -49.23 -53.35 -16.71
CA GLN A 1011 -50.46 -53.09 -17.46
C GLN A 1011 -50.56 -53.92 -18.76
N GLN A 1012 -49.46 -54.16 -19.46
CA GLN A 1012 -49.42 -55.10 -20.59
C GLN A 1012 -49.72 -56.54 -20.13
N ALA A 1013 -49.15 -56.98 -19.00
CA ALA A 1013 -49.44 -58.31 -18.46
C ALA A 1013 -50.93 -58.47 -18.10
N LEU A 1014 -51.55 -57.47 -17.43
CA LEU A 1014 -52.98 -57.45 -17.15
C LEU A 1014 -53.83 -57.42 -18.43
N GLY A 1015 -53.42 -56.68 -19.46
CA GLY A 1015 -54.09 -56.67 -20.77
C GLY A 1015 -54.08 -58.03 -21.47
N ASN A 1016 -52.97 -58.76 -21.36
CA ASN A 1016 -52.85 -60.13 -21.86
C ASN A 1016 -53.74 -61.11 -21.08
N VAL A 1017 -53.83 -60.96 -19.76
CA VAL A 1017 -54.75 -61.75 -18.92
C VAL A 1017 -56.21 -61.45 -19.31
N ALA A 1018 -56.62 -60.18 -19.39
CA ALA A 1018 -57.99 -59.81 -19.75
C ALA A 1018 -58.43 -60.34 -21.12
N ASN A 1019 -57.54 -60.27 -22.13
CA ASN A 1019 -57.80 -60.88 -23.45
C ASN A 1019 -57.82 -62.41 -23.39
N SER A 1020 -56.98 -63.04 -22.58
CA SER A 1020 -57.01 -64.50 -22.38
C SER A 1020 -58.33 -64.95 -21.73
N THR A 1021 -58.78 -64.25 -20.67
CA THR A 1021 -60.06 -64.50 -20.00
C THR A 1021 -61.24 -64.28 -20.95
N LYS A 1022 -61.23 -63.20 -21.76
CA LYS A 1022 -62.21 -62.98 -22.83
C LYS A 1022 -62.27 -64.17 -23.79
N ASN A 1023 -61.12 -64.66 -24.26
CA ASN A 1023 -61.06 -65.77 -25.22
C ASN A 1023 -61.50 -67.11 -24.60
N VAL A 1024 -61.23 -67.34 -23.31
CA VAL A 1024 -61.70 -68.52 -22.56
C VAL A 1024 -63.22 -68.51 -22.35
N LEU A 1025 -63.80 -67.34 -22.08
CA LEU A 1025 -65.25 -67.17 -21.91
C LEU A 1025 -66.02 -67.16 -23.24
N GLY A 1026 -65.38 -66.68 -24.31
CA GLY A 1026 -65.86 -66.78 -25.69
C GLY A 1026 -67.10 -65.93 -26.00
N GLY A 1027 -67.88 -66.39 -26.99
CA GLY A 1027 -69.15 -65.75 -27.37
C GLY A 1027 -69.01 -64.27 -27.73
N ASN A 1028 -69.83 -63.42 -27.10
CA ASN A 1028 -69.86 -61.98 -27.30
C ASN A 1028 -69.03 -61.20 -26.27
N ALA A 1029 -68.09 -61.85 -25.58
CA ALA A 1029 -67.28 -61.20 -24.54
C ALA A 1029 -66.50 -59.99 -25.07
N THR A 1030 -66.66 -58.84 -24.41
CA THR A 1030 -65.92 -57.61 -24.69
C THR A 1030 -65.17 -57.12 -23.47
N VAL A 1031 -63.93 -56.66 -23.67
CA VAL A 1031 -63.16 -55.94 -22.64
C VAL A 1031 -63.42 -54.45 -22.85
N GLY A 1032 -63.98 -53.77 -21.84
CA GLY A 1032 -64.22 -52.33 -21.87
C GLY A 1032 -62.95 -51.51 -21.68
N PRO A 1033 -62.96 -50.19 -21.96
CA PRO A 1033 -61.79 -49.31 -21.80
C PRO A 1033 -61.21 -49.24 -20.39
N ASN A 1034 -61.99 -49.63 -19.37
CA ASN A 1034 -61.57 -49.72 -17.96
C ASN A 1034 -61.11 -51.14 -17.54
N GLY A 1035 -60.98 -52.07 -18.48
CA GLY A 1035 -60.58 -53.46 -18.23
C GLY A 1035 -61.71 -54.40 -17.76
N ASN A 1036 -62.93 -53.91 -17.50
CA ASN A 1036 -64.05 -54.79 -17.15
C ASN A 1036 -64.42 -55.69 -18.34
N LEU A 1037 -64.66 -56.97 -18.09
CA LEU A 1037 -65.28 -57.86 -19.06
C LEU A 1037 -66.80 -57.73 -18.97
N THR A 1038 -67.46 -57.59 -20.12
CA THR A 1038 -68.92 -57.65 -20.27
C THR A 1038 -69.30 -58.75 -21.25
N MET A 1039 -70.38 -59.45 -20.93
CA MET A 1039 -71.08 -60.41 -21.80
C MET A 1039 -72.58 -60.21 -21.64
N THR A 1040 -73.34 -60.68 -22.61
CA THR A 1040 -74.79 -60.88 -22.46
C THR A 1040 -75.18 -62.24 -23.00
N ASN A 1041 -76.16 -62.90 -22.36
CA ASN A 1041 -76.63 -64.23 -22.77
C ASN A 1041 -75.53 -65.31 -22.81
N ILE A 1042 -74.77 -65.46 -21.71
CA ILE A 1042 -73.68 -66.44 -21.59
C ILE A 1042 -74.20 -67.85 -21.89
N GLY A 1043 -73.61 -68.53 -22.87
CA GLY A 1043 -73.99 -69.88 -23.28
C GLY A 1043 -75.43 -70.04 -23.81
N GLY A 1044 -76.14 -68.95 -24.13
CA GLY A 1044 -77.55 -69.00 -24.53
C GLY A 1044 -78.55 -69.08 -23.37
N THR A 1045 -78.12 -68.88 -22.12
CA THR A 1045 -78.92 -69.04 -20.89
C THR A 1045 -79.86 -67.88 -20.55
N GLY A 1046 -79.79 -66.77 -21.29
CA GLY A 1046 -80.47 -65.50 -20.95
C GLY A 1046 -79.81 -64.69 -19.83
N LYS A 1047 -78.79 -65.23 -19.13
CA LYS A 1047 -78.07 -64.52 -18.07
C LYS A 1047 -76.83 -63.80 -18.59
N ASN A 1048 -76.45 -62.72 -17.90
CA ASN A 1048 -75.25 -61.92 -18.19
C ASN A 1048 -74.09 -62.21 -17.23
N THR A 1049 -74.34 -63.06 -16.22
CA THR A 1049 -73.38 -63.59 -15.26
C THR A 1049 -73.48 -65.11 -15.23
N VAL A 1050 -72.40 -65.77 -14.82
CA VAL A 1050 -72.48 -67.11 -14.24
C VAL A 1050 -72.67 -66.89 -12.73
N ASP A 1051 -73.68 -67.53 -12.14
CA ASP A 1051 -73.91 -67.55 -10.69
C ASP A 1051 -73.07 -68.65 -10.02
#